data_AF-A0A8T4V6B0-F1
#
_entry.id   AF-A0A8T4V6B0-F1
#
_cell.length_a   1.000
_cell.length_b   1.000
_cell.length_c   1.000
_cell.angle_alpha   90.00
_cell.angle_beta   90.00
_cell.angle_gamma   90.00
#
_symmetry.space_group_name_H-M   'P 1'
#
loop_
_entity.id
_entity.type
_entity.pdbx_description
1 polymer ?
#
loop_
_entity_poly.entity_id
_entity_poly.type
_entity_poly.pdbx_seq_one_letter_code
_entity_poly.pdbx_strand_id
1 'polypeptide(L)'
;MKNFIRKVAAVSAGVVMLGTTLGAAVAADLSNLPEPIVTNGAYISTAMVVGSNDDIGARTTLKTYFDGLVTSSSDYTYSTDYDAEDDVELDSNIAGFGAVDEDLLTGLFEGEIEVNDTDYTSREVFNFTSGASINTSWQSTYDDFGTDPYLAYAAGSLFYGYLFTDNVPNEMVSSTKELPLTFLGKDIEIVSIDSDGSPDSVTMDIATEISLDSGATYSYKGHTVTLVRVYSTSVSVDVDGEEQIISTASEKDFGDDISVELDSVGYSSDDPALSSAVLKLTEQGVSSTAADGDAFEVFTDYDTNSHSPWVWDVEIDGSGNLARFGIVNRFGADDITPSQSYKPAPITVDGTVVFPNDYAALVWDSVDTENYADFEITLSASTTLNDVDDTSIQVTSVPVMTIDSPDGDYFKSGSSNYETMYLAFNNTNGAYVGTQLWGEDSEGTHRLDTSFLTSDSFTIDYNTNDDDIAITYANVSENTSVNLTITANDWVARTLWTYANNYFVTDGEADATDITINNTLLGTREYPVLLYDGAYFDTPKSNFQSDRIKFSIPSQDLKSTFKVYLIESAGKTEADLMTSTEDVTGYDNLVLVGGPCVNSVTADFMDTTFPACGTASGIAQDKAVIQMITQGEQTALVVAGWEKADTQRAATKVADPESVLTGASMIV
;
A
#
# COMPACT_ATOMS: atom_id res chain seq x y z
N MET A 1 -25.16 -33.10 -13.35
CA MET A 1 -24.94 -31.64 -13.40
C MET A 1 -24.13 -31.32 -12.16
N LYS A 2 -22.81 -31.30 -12.30
CA LYS A 2 -21.82 -31.18 -11.21
C LYS A 2 -21.03 -29.92 -11.52
N ASN A 3 -21.20 -28.87 -10.72
CA ASN A 3 -20.38 -27.67 -10.82
C ASN A 3 -19.16 -27.87 -9.91
N PHE A 4 -17.99 -27.88 -10.55
CA PHE A 4 -16.68 -27.89 -9.93
C PHE A 4 -16.30 -26.42 -9.73
N ILE A 5 -16.29 -25.96 -8.48
CA ILE A 5 -15.65 -24.70 -8.09
C ILE A 5 -14.15 -24.99 -8.02
N ARG A 6 -13.36 -24.28 -8.83
CA ARG A 6 -11.89 -24.32 -8.78
C ARG A 6 -11.45 -23.46 -7.60
N LYS A 7 -10.80 -24.11 -6.64
CA LYS A 7 -9.90 -23.48 -5.67
C LYS A 7 -8.76 -22.81 -6.46
N VAL A 8 -8.56 -21.51 -6.27
CA VAL A 8 -7.29 -20.85 -6.61
C VAL A 8 -6.34 -21.22 -5.49
N ALA A 9 -5.35 -22.03 -5.82
CA ALA A 9 -4.26 -22.36 -4.93
C ALA A 9 -3.23 -21.22 -5.02
N ALA A 10 -2.83 -20.69 -3.87
CA ALA A 10 -1.59 -19.95 -3.72
C ALA A 10 -0.45 -20.82 -4.28
N VAL A 11 0.15 -20.37 -5.38
CA VAL A 11 1.37 -20.94 -5.92
C VAL A 11 2.50 -20.06 -5.42
N SER A 12 2.97 -20.38 -4.22
CA SER A 12 4.33 -20.07 -3.78
C SER A 12 5.30 -20.85 -4.65
N ALA A 13 5.64 -20.28 -5.81
CA ALA A 13 6.75 -20.74 -6.62
C ALA A 13 8.03 -20.07 -6.12
N GLY A 14 8.65 -20.67 -5.11
CA GLY A 14 10.05 -20.41 -4.79
C GLY A 14 10.92 -20.76 -5.99
N VAL A 15 11.27 -19.76 -6.78
CA VAL A 15 12.43 -19.81 -7.66
C VAL A 15 13.58 -19.25 -6.86
N VAL A 16 14.46 -20.15 -6.41
CA VAL A 16 15.81 -19.79 -5.96
C VAL A 16 16.53 -19.17 -7.16
N MET A 17 16.43 -17.86 -7.36
CA MET A 17 17.34 -17.10 -8.21
C MET A 17 18.59 -16.88 -7.38
N LEU A 18 19.60 -17.70 -7.65
CA LEU A 18 20.95 -17.52 -7.15
C LEU A 18 21.41 -16.09 -7.45
N GLY A 19 21.79 -15.37 -6.39
CA GLY A 19 22.22 -13.98 -6.46
C GLY A 19 23.32 -13.72 -7.48
N THR A 20 23.23 -12.56 -8.11
CA THR A 20 24.32 -11.94 -8.88
C THR A 20 24.29 -10.43 -8.70
N THR A 21 24.71 -9.95 -7.53
CA THR A 21 25.54 -8.74 -7.53
C THR A 21 26.84 -9.08 -8.27
N LEU A 22 27.11 -8.33 -9.35
CA LEU A 22 28.27 -8.37 -10.28
C LEU A 22 28.06 -9.11 -11.63
N GLY A 23 27.59 -8.36 -12.63
CA GLY A 23 28.26 -8.24 -13.93
C GLY A 23 28.27 -9.44 -14.90
N ALA A 24 27.14 -9.70 -15.55
CA ALA A 24 27.08 -10.11 -16.96
C ALA A 24 25.65 -9.92 -17.48
N ALA A 25 25.43 -8.95 -18.38
CA ALA A 25 24.16 -8.80 -19.09
C ALA A 25 23.81 -10.12 -19.78
N VAL A 26 22.79 -10.82 -19.28
CA VAL A 26 22.21 -11.97 -20.00
C VAL A 26 21.48 -11.36 -21.19
N ALA A 27 21.91 -11.69 -22.41
CA ALA A 27 21.32 -11.12 -23.62
C ALA A 27 19.81 -11.42 -23.65
N ALA A 28 18.99 -10.37 -23.74
CA ALA A 28 17.54 -10.49 -23.87
C ALA A 28 17.18 -11.29 -25.14
N ASP A 29 16.30 -12.28 -25.00
CA ASP A 29 15.82 -13.16 -26.09
C ASP A 29 14.39 -12.78 -26.46
N LEU A 30 14.09 -12.73 -27.75
CA LEU A 30 12.74 -12.46 -28.25
C LEU A 30 11.72 -13.53 -27.82
N SER A 31 12.15 -14.73 -27.43
CA SER A 31 11.25 -15.77 -26.89
C SER A 31 10.65 -15.41 -25.54
N ASN A 32 11.21 -14.42 -24.84
CA ASN A 32 10.78 -14.00 -23.51
C ASN A 32 9.79 -12.83 -23.55
N LEU A 33 9.48 -12.28 -24.74
CA LEU A 33 8.46 -11.26 -24.88
C LEU A 33 7.11 -11.78 -24.33
N PRO A 34 6.39 -10.99 -23.52
CA PRO A 34 6.49 -9.53 -23.41
C PRO A 34 7.52 -8.96 -22.43
N GLU A 35 8.22 -9.80 -21.65
CA GLU A 35 9.29 -9.32 -20.75
C GLU A 35 10.51 -8.84 -21.55
N PRO A 36 11.21 -7.78 -21.10
CA PRO A 36 10.99 -7.02 -19.85
C PRO A 36 9.97 -5.87 -19.95
N ILE A 37 9.40 -5.62 -21.15
CA ILE A 37 8.55 -4.44 -21.44
C ILE A 37 7.26 -4.40 -20.61
N VAL A 38 6.62 -5.56 -20.47
CA VAL A 38 5.46 -5.77 -19.58
C VAL A 38 5.76 -6.97 -18.70
N THR A 39 5.78 -6.74 -17.40
CA THR A 39 6.03 -7.75 -16.36
C THR A 39 4.90 -7.70 -15.35
N ASN A 40 4.41 -8.86 -14.91
CA ASN A 40 3.30 -8.96 -13.95
C ASN A 40 2.02 -8.18 -14.33
N GLY A 41 1.80 -7.93 -15.63
CA GLY A 41 0.61 -7.22 -16.09
C GLY A 41 0.68 -5.70 -15.95
N ALA A 42 1.88 -5.10 -15.83
CA ALA A 42 2.11 -3.65 -15.89
C ALA A 42 3.34 -3.31 -16.76
N TYR A 43 3.40 -2.06 -17.25
CA TYR A 43 4.61 -1.53 -17.88
C TYR A 43 5.66 -1.19 -16.83
N ILE A 44 6.90 -1.63 -17.02
CA ILE A 44 8.00 -1.36 -16.09
C ILE A 44 8.92 -0.32 -16.72
N SER A 45 8.83 0.95 -16.28
CA SER A 45 9.73 2.01 -16.76
C SER A 45 9.89 1.99 -18.30
N THR A 46 8.75 1.94 -19.01
CA THR A 46 8.71 1.68 -20.46
C THR A 46 8.34 2.92 -21.29
N ALA A 47 9.15 3.26 -22.29
CA ALA A 47 8.82 4.21 -23.35
C ALA A 47 8.73 3.55 -24.75
N MET A 48 7.80 4.03 -25.58
CA MET A 48 7.67 3.64 -26.98
C MET A 48 8.02 4.79 -27.93
N VAL A 49 9.18 4.69 -28.58
CA VAL A 49 9.82 5.78 -29.33
C VAL A 49 9.61 5.60 -30.83
N VAL A 50 9.15 6.64 -31.53
CA VAL A 50 9.11 6.68 -33.01
C VAL A 50 10.03 7.74 -33.60
N GLY A 51 10.70 7.41 -34.70
CA GLY A 51 11.51 8.38 -35.44
C GLY A 51 10.75 9.26 -36.42
N SER A 52 9.55 8.86 -36.82
CA SER A 52 8.75 9.56 -37.83
C SER A 52 7.27 9.31 -37.65
N ASN A 53 6.45 10.29 -38.05
CA ASN A 53 5.00 10.15 -38.11
C ASN A 53 4.54 8.99 -39.01
N ASP A 54 5.35 8.58 -39.99
CA ASP A 54 5.06 7.44 -40.86
C ASP A 54 5.08 6.08 -40.12
N ASP A 55 5.76 5.99 -38.98
CA ASP A 55 5.90 4.75 -38.19
C ASP A 55 4.94 4.68 -36.98
N ILE A 56 4.10 5.72 -36.76
CA ILE A 56 3.11 5.74 -35.67
C ILE A 56 2.16 4.54 -35.74
N GLY A 57 1.75 4.12 -36.94
CA GLY A 57 0.87 2.95 -37.10
C GLY A 57 1.49 1.65 -36.58
N ALA A 58 2.81 1.49 -36.75
CA ALA A 58 3.55 0.34 -36.24
C ALA A 58 3.64 0.40 -34.71
N ARG A 59 3.93 1.58 -34.13
CA ARG A 59 3.90 1.79 -32.68
C ARG A 59 2.52 1.51 -32.09
N THR A 60 1.45 2.02 -32.70
CA THR A 60 0.08 1.76 -32.24
C THR A 60 -0.25 0.26 -32.25
N THR A 61 0.25 -0.48 -33.23
CA THR A 61 0.07 -1.95 -33.28
C THR A 61 0.73 -2.64 -32.08
N LEU A 62 1.97 -2.26 -31.77
CA LEU A 62 2.70 -2.79 -30.62
C LEU A 62 2.07 -2.36 -29.29
N LYS A 63 1.71 -1.08 -29.16
CA LYS A 63 1.02 -0.55 -27.97
C LYS A 63 -0.27 -1.31 -27.70
N THR A 64 -1.11 -1.51 -28.72
CA THR A 64 -2.35 -2.28 -28.58
C THR A 64 -2.10 -3.71 -28.09
N TYR A 65 -1.01 -4.34 -28.54
CA TYR A 65 -0.62 -5.67 -28.07
C TYR A 65 -0.20 -5.65 -26.60
N PHE A 66 0.73 -4.77 -26.22
CA PHE A 66 1.22 -4.67 -24.84
C PHE A 66 0.15 -4.19 -23.86
N ASP A 67 -0.68 -3.21 -24.24
CA ASP A 67 -1.84 -2.76 -23.45
C ASP A 67 -2.82 -3.91 -23.19
N GLY A 68 -2.99 -4.83 -24.15
CA GLY A 68 -3.83 -6.02 -24.00
C GLY A 68 -3.28 -7.06 -23.01
N LEU A 69 -2.04 -6.89 -22.54
CA LEU A 69 -1.38 -7.72 -21.55
C LEU A 69 -1.38 -7.07 -20.16
N VAL A 70 -1.78 -5.80 -20.06
CA VAL A 70 -1.92 -5.08 -18.78
C VAL A 70 -3.24 -5.49 -18.11
N THR A 71 -3.20 -5.91 -16.84
CA THR A 71 -4.37 -6.54 -16.20
C THR A 71 -5.01 -5.79 -15.03
N SER A 72 -4.37 -4.81 -14.37
CA SER A 72 -4.96 -4.01 -13.27
C SER A 72 -4.11 -2.76 -12.90
N SER A 73 -4.66 -1.86 -12.07
CA SER A 73 -4.14 -0.53 -11.69
C SER A 73 -2.80 -0.59 -10.93
N SER A 74 -1.80 0.16 -11.38
CA SER A 74 -0.56 0.53 -10.66
C SER A 74 -0.05 -0.53 -9.68
N ASP A 75 0.33 -1.71 -10.18
CA ASP A 75 1.08 -2.67 -9.36
C ASP A 75 2.50 -2.13 -9.16
N TYR A 76 2.80 -1.68 -7.94
CA TYR A 76 4.14 -1.33 -7.54
C TYR A 76 4.99 -2.59 -7.46
N THR A 77 6.20 -2.54 -8.02
CA THR A 77 7.19 -3.57 -7.73
C THR A 77 7.92 -3.14 -6.47
N TYR A 78 7.61 -3.82 -5.37
CA TYR A 78 8.28 -3.61 -4.09
C TYR A 78 9.61 -4.35 -4.07
N SER A 79 10.61 -3.81 -3.38
CA SER A 79 11.85 -4.53 -3.18
C SER A 79 11.58 -5.78 -2.34
N THR A 80 11.77 -6.97 -2.92
CA THR A 80 11.54 -8.25 -2.21
C THR A 80 12.67 -8.62 -1.27
N ASP A 81 13.76 -7.85 -1.27
CA ASP A 81 14.90 -8.12 -0.41
C ASP A 81 14.75 -7.50 0.99
N TYR A 82 13.87 -6.50 1.18
CA TYR A 82 13.75 -5.76 2.44
C TYR A 82 12.35 -5.17 2.63
N ASP A 83 11.58 -5.78 3.53
CA ASP A 83 10.36 -5.22 4.10
C ASP A 83 10.49 -5.13 5.61
N ALA A 84 10.09 -4.01 6.18
CA ALA A 84 9.82 -3.97 7.60
C ALA A 84 8.40 -4.51 7.80
N GLU A 85 8.27 -5.51 8.66
CA GLU A 85 7.00 -6.20 8.96
C GLU A 85 6.71 -6.12 10.45
N ASP A 86 5.46 -5.82 10.81
CA ASP A 86 4.98 -5.93 12.19
C ASP A 86 3.54 -6.46 12.24
N ASP A 87 3.29 -7.28 13.26
CA ASP A 87 1.98 -7.86 13.54
C ASP A 87 1.30 -7.03 14.63
N VAL A 88 0.18 -6.41 14.26
CA VAL A 88 -0.57 -5.49 15.13
C VAL A 88 -1.92 -6.09 15.46
N GLU A 89 -2.26 -6.14 16.75
CA GLU A 89 -3.57 -6.57 17.23
C GLU A 89 -4.68 -5.66 16.67
N LEU A 90 -5.87 -6.22 16.41
CA LEU A 90 -7.00 -5.38 15.99
C LEU A 90 -7.36 -4.37 17.09
N ASP A 91 -7.96 -3.24 16.71
CA ASP A 91 -8.33 -2.15 17.64
C ASP A 91 -7.12 -1.50 18.36
N SER A 92 -5.90 -1.75 17.86
CA SER A 92 -4.65 -1.17 18.35
C SER A 92 -4.06 -0.16 17.38
N ASN A 93 -3.13 0.65 17.89
CA ASN A 93 -2.37 1.59 17.05
C ASN A 93 -1.20 0.89 16.37
N ILE A 94 -0.85 1.34 15.17
CA ILE A 94 0.33 0.87 14.44
C ILE A 94 1.62 1.59 14.90
N ALA A 95 1.57 2.40 15.97
CA ALA A 95 2.80 2.99 16.53
C ALA A 95 3.67 1.93 17.24
N GLY A 96 3.12 0.75 17.52
CA GLY A 96 3.87 -0.41 18.01
C GLY A 96 5.00 -0.85 17.08
N PHE A 97 4.85 -0.57 15.78
CA PHE A 97 5.84 -0.76 14.72
C PHE A 97 7.17 -0.06 15.03
N GLY A 98 7.11 1.03 15.81
CA GLY A 98 8.28 1.84 16.14
C GLY A 98 8.75 2.69 14.96
N ALA A 99 10.03 3.08 15.03
CA ALA A 99 10.69 3.78 13.94
C ALA A 99 11.22 2.73 12.96
N VAL A 100 10.79 2.81 11.70
CA VAL A 100 11.33 2.00 10.61
C VAL A 100 12.54 2.73 10.06
N ASP A 101 13.72 2.24 10.39
CA ASP A 101 15.02 2.76 9.95
C ASP A 101 15.80 1.66 9.19
N GLU A 102 17.08 1.91 8.88
CA GLU A 102 17.94 1.00 8.10
C GLU A 102 18.09 -0.39 8.74
N ASP A 103 17.94 -0.51 10.06
CA ASP A 103 17.97 -1.80 10.77
C ASP A 103 16.75 -2.67 10.45
N LEU A 104 15.61 -2.05 10.11
CA LEU A 104 14.34 -2.72 9.78
C LEU A 104 14.02 -2.74 8.28
N LEU A 105 14.44 -1.72 7.54
CA LEU A 105 14.21 -1.55 6.11
C LEU A 105 15.51 -1.09 5.43
N THR A 106 16.26 -2.06 4.91
CA THR A 106 17.52 -1.76 4.21
C THR A 106 17.27 -0.94 2.95
N GLY A 107 18.15 0.03 2.71
CA GLY A 107 18.04 1.03 1.65
C GLY A 107 17.70 2.43 2.16
N LEU A 108 17.39 2.56 3.46
CA LEU A 108 17.28 3.84 4.13
C LEU A 108 18.66 4.36 4.51
N PHE A 109 18.83 5.68 4.49
CA PHE A 109 20.09 6.26 4.92
C PHE A 109 20.26 6.12 6.45
N GLU A 110 21.41 5.61 6.90
CA GLU A 110 21.89 5.77 8.27
C GLU A 110 23.41 6.02 8.25
N GLY A 111 23.85 7.14 8.80
CA GLY A 111 25.27 7.49 8.80
C GLY A 111 25.59 8.91 9.20
N GLU A 112 26.76 9.37 8.76
CA GLU A 112 27.26 10.72 8.97
C GLU A 112 27.11 11.53 7.68
N ILE A 113 26.63 12.77 7.79
CA ILE A 113 26.59 13.75 6.71
C ILE A 113 27.58 14.86 7.03
N GLU A 114 28.54 15.09 6.14
CA GLU A 114 29.55 16.13 6.30
C GLU A 114 28.99 17.48 5.84
N VAL A 115 28.96 18.47 6.75
CA VAL A 115 28.64 19.86 6.45
C VAL A 115 29.73 20.76 6.99
N ASN A 116 30.38 21.51 6.10
CA ASN A 116 31.43 22.47 6.46
C ASN A 116 32.55 21.83 7.32
N ASP A 117 33.13 20.73 6.82
CA ASP A 117 34.18 19.94 7.47
C ASP A 117 33.78 19.36 8.84
N THR A 118 32.48 19.19 9.11
CA THR A 118 31.95 18.62 10.36
C THR A 118 30.91 17.55 10.06
N ASP A 119 31.08 16.38 10.63
CA ASP A 119 30.18 15.23 10.47
C ASP A 119 29.00 15.32 11.44
N TYR A 120 27.79 15.10 10.93
CA TYR A 120 26.55 15.04 11.71
C TYR A 120 25.87 13.70 11.51
N THR A 121 25.58 12.99 12.61
CA THR A 121 24.89 11.70 12.53
C THR A 121 23.41 11.90 12.23
N SER A 122 22.90 11.27 11.18
CA SER A 122 21.48 11.27 10.83
C SER A 122 21.00 9.91 10.30
N ARG A 123 19.68 9.73 10.29
CA ARG A 123 19.03 8.57 9.69
C ARG A 123 17.69 8.93 9.06
N GLU A 124 17.35 8.27 7.96
CA GLU A 124 16.01 8.23 7.40
C GLU A 124 15.13 7.29 8.22
N VAL A 125 13.89 7.70 8.48
CA VAL A 125 12.93 6.88 9.19
C VAL A 125 11.52 7.06 8.65
N PHE A 126 10.72 5.98 8.72
CA PHE A 126 9.26 6.09 8.82
C PHE A 126 8.84 6.01 10.28
N ASN A 127 7.93 6.88 10.69
CA ASN A 127 7.36 6.84 12.03
C ASN A 127 5.83 6.88 11.96
N PHE A 128 5.20 6.03 12.76
CA PHE A 128 3.75 6.01 12.92
C PHE A 128 3.40 6.45 14.33
N THR A 129 2.43 7.36 14.46
CA THR A 129 1.97 7.83 15.77
C THR A 129 0.71 7.09 16.22
N SER A 130 0.31 7.29 17.48
CA SER A 130 -0.93 6.71 18.01
C SER A 130 -2.21 7.18 17.28
N GLY A 131 -2.09 8.17 16.38
CA GLY A 131 -3.18 8.61 15.53
C GLY A 131 -3.50 7.65 14.38
N ALA A 132 -2.64 6.67 14.08
CA ALA A 132 -2.89 5.60 13.11
C ALA A 132 -3.25 4.29 13.83
N SER A 133 -4.45 3.76 13.57
CA SER A 133 -5.00 2.62 14.30
C SER A 133 -5.90 1.74 13.44
N ILE A 134 -5.80 0.44 13.67
CA ILE A 134 -6.71 -0.55 13.11
C ILE A 134 -7.99 -0.43 13.90
N ASN A 135 -9.12 -0.27 13.23
CA ASN A 135 -10.43 -0.19 13.85
C ASN A 135 -11.29 -1.36 13.37
N THR A 136 -12.19 -1.79 14.23
CA THR A 136 -13.19 -2.81 13.94
C THR A 136 -14.59 -2.18 13.99
N SER A 137 -15.59 -2.90 13.48
CA SER A 137 -16.97 -2.41 13.50
C SER A 137 -17.54 -2.23 14.91
N TRP A 138 -16.91 -2.83 15.93
CA TRP A 138 -17.19 -2.63 17.35
C TRP A 138 -17.17 -1.15 17.79
N GLN A 139 -16.05 -0.48 17.55
CA GLN A 139 -15.87 0.92 17.93
C GLN A 139 -16.44 1.90 16.92
N SER A 140 -16.62 1.44 15.68
CA SER A 140 -16.96 2.33 14.59
C SER A 140 -18.39 2.89 14.69
N THR A 141 -18.53 4.13 14.25
CA THR A 141 -19.80 4.67 13.76
C THR A 141 -20.08 4.27 12.31
N TYR A 142 -19.16 3.53 11.67
CA TYR A 142 -19.17 3.17 10.27
C TYR A 142 -19.70 1.75 10.10
N ASP A 143 -21.00 1.65 9.91
CA ASP A 143 -21.71 0.42 9.63
C ASP A 143 -21.24 -0.30 8.35
N ASP A 144 -20.58 0.43 7.46
CA ASP A 144 -20.17 -0.04 6.14
C ASP A 144 -19.06 -1.12 6.14
N PHE A 145 -18.26 -1.23 7.22
CA PHE A 145 -17.13 -2.18 7.25
C PHE A 145 -17.47 -3.57 7.79
N GLY A 146 -18.60 -3.77 8.48
CA GLY A 146 -19.05 -5.12 8.88
C GLY A 146 -17.98 -5.95 9.62
N THR A 147 -17.55 -7.07 9.03
CA THR A 147 -16.48 -7.93 9.58
C THR A 147 -15.07 -7.54 9.13
N ASP A 148 -14.92 -6.55 8.27
CA ASP A 148 -13.63 -6.17 7.70
C ASP A 148 -13.00 -5.09 8.57
N PRO A 149 -11.81 -5.31 9.16
CA PRO A 149 -11.11 -4.25 9.86
C PRO A 149 -10.59 -3.20 8.86
N TYR A 150 -10.38 -1.97 9.34
CA TYR A 150 -9.85 -0.87 8.52
C TYR A 150 -8.81 -0.04 9.30
N LEU A 151 -7.80 0.49 8.63
CA LEU A 151 -6.79 1.37 9.22
C LEU A 151 -7.28 2.79 9.00
N ALA A 152 -7.61 3.45 10.11
CA ALA A 152 -7.86 4.88 10.12
C ALA A 152 -6.66 5.59 10.70
N TYR A 153 -6.34 6.74 10.13
CA TYR A 153 -5.25 7.57 10.63
C TYR A 153 -5.64 9.05 10.67
N ALA A 154 -5.17 9.77 11.68
CA ALA A 154 -5.34 11.22 11.77
C ALA A 154 -4.27 11.96 10.94
N ALA A 155 -4.48 13.25 10.69
CA ALA A 155 -3.42 14.12 10.16
C ALA A 155 -2.18 14.09 11.07
N GLY A 156 -0.99 14.04 10.48
CA GLY A 156 0.28 13.99 11.22
C GLY A 156 0.64 12.62 11.81
N SER A 157 -0.06 11.55 11.42
CA SER A 157 0.15 10.21 11.99
C SER A 157 1.15 9.35 11.23
N LEU A 158 1.43 9.68 9.98
CA LEU A 158 2.37 8.99 9.10
C LEU A 158 3.50 9.98 8.77
N PHE A 159 4.70 9.69 9.24
CA PHE A 159 5.90 10.51 9.04
C PHE A 159 6.92 9.77 8.18
N TYR A 160 7.59 10.49 7.29
CA TYR A 160 8.84 10.09 6.66
C TYR A 160 9.84 11.25 6.74
N GLY A 161 11.11 10.97 7.04
CA GLY A 161 12.16 11.95 6.86
C GLY A 161 13.44 11.66 7.64
N TYR A 162 14.30 12.67 7.70
CA TYR A 162 15.59 12.62 8.39
C TYR A 162 15.45 13.04 9.86
N LEU A 163 15.98 12.20 10.74
CA LEU A 163 16.24 12.53 12.14
C LEU A 163 17.74 12.76 12.35
N PHE A 164 18.10 13.95 12.82
CA PHE A 164 19.48 14.27 13.16
C PHE A 164 19.72 13.92 14.63
N THR A 165 20.60 12.94 14.87
CA THR A 165 21.02 12.62 16.25
C THR A 165 21.95 13.70 16.79
N ASP A 166 22.79 14.23 15.90
CA ASP A 166 23.55 15.45 16.12
C ASP A 166 22.87 16.59 15.34
N ASN A 167 22.06 17.42 16.02
CA ASN A 167 21.33 18.51 15.35
C ASN A 167 22.30 19.43 14.58
N VAL A 168 21.91 19.84 13.37
CA VAL A 168 22.76 20.65 12.48
C VAL A 168 22.57 22.14 12.78
N PRO A 169 23.59 22.87 13.26
CA PRO A 169 23.46 24.29 13.56
C PRO A 169 23.20 25.12 12.30
N ASN A 170 22.31 26.11 12.39
CA ASN A 170 21.98 26.97 11.25
C ASN A 170 23.22 27.65 10.64
N GLU A 171 24.24 27.96 11.44
CA GLU A 171 25.43 28.69 10.99
C GLU A 171 26.39 27.82 10.16
N MET A 172 26.17 26.51 10.16
CA MET A 172 26.96 25.56 9.39
C MET A 172 26.45 25.44 7.96
N VAL A 173 25.18 25.81 7.72
CA VAL A 173 24.51 25.70 6.43
C VAL A 173 24.41 27.07 5.74
N SER A 174 24.77 27.12 4.46
CA SER A 174 24.63 28.30 3.60
C SER A 174 24.66 27.87 2.13
N SER A 175 24.37 28.78 1.20
CA SER A 175 24.52 28.57 -0.26
C SER A 175 25.96 28.32 -0.76
N THR A 176 26.91 28.07 0.14
CA THR A 176 28.30 27.69 -0.16
C THR A 176 28.80 26.56 0.73
N LYS A 177 27.92 26.06 1.62
CA LYS A 177 28.15 25.06 2.65
C LYS A 177 26.82 24.32 2.83
N GLU A 178 26.46 23.59 1.81
CA GLU A 178 25.14 22.97 1.72
C GLU A 178 25.11 21.71 2.59
N LEU A 179 23.90 21.33 3.03
CA LEU A 179 23.63 20.05 3.64
C LEU A 179 23.00 19.14 2.58
N PRO A 180 23.75 18.22 1.97
CA PRO A 180 23.24 17.33 0.93
C PRO A 180 22.39 16.21 1.56
N LEU A 181 21.24 15.92 0.96
CA LEU A 181 20.35 14.82 1.35
C LEU A 181 19.80 14.12 0.10
N THR A 182 19.58 12.81 0.18
CA THR A 182 18.73 12.10 -0.78
C THR A 182 17.36 11.93 -0.13
N PHE A 183 16.40 12.76 -0.49
CA PHE A 183 15.07 12.80 0.12
C PHE A 183 14.01 12.24 -0.83
N LEU A 184 13.28 11.19 -0.41
CA LEU A 184 12.27 10.52 -1.25
C LEU A 184 12.83 10.12 -2.64
N GLY A 185 14.05 9.60 -2.67
CA GLY A 185 14.75 9.20 -3.89
C GLY A 185 15.19 10.35 -4.81
N LYS A 186 15.23 11.58 -4.29
CA LYS A 186 15.72 12.78 -5.02
C LYS A 186 16.84 13.45 -4.24
N ASP A 187 17.90 13.82 -4.95
CA ASP A 187 18.98 14.58 -4.35
C ASP A 187 18.54 16.05 -4.17
N ILE A 188 18.75 16.57 -2.97
CA ILE A 188 18.48 17.96 -2.59
C ILE A 188 19.65 18.51 -1.76
N GLU A 189 19.77 19.82 -1.74
CA GLU A 189 20.78 20.52 -0.95
C GLU A 189 20.11 21.58 -0.08
N ILE A 190 20.12 21.41 1.25
CA ILE A 190 19.63 22.46 2.14
C ILE A 190 20.67 23.58 2.16
N VAL A 191 20.26 24.78 1.74
CA VAL A 191 21.12 25.97 1.58
C VAL A 191 20.89 27.02 2.67
N SER A 192 19.82 26.89 3.45
CA SER A 192 19.52 27.77 4.58
C SER A 192 18.60 27.09 5.60
N ILE A 193 18.83 27.35 6.88
CA ILE A 193 17.95 26.99 8.00
C ILE A 193 17.51 28.29 8.68
N ASP A 194 16.22 28.62 8.65
CA ASP A 194 15.67 29.81 9.29
C ASP A 194 15.14 29.48 10.69
N SER A 195 16.00 29.68 11.69
CA SER A 195 15.66 29.49 13.11
C SER A 195 14.94 30.68 13.77
N ASP A 196 14.85 31.81 13.08
CA ASP A 196 14.19 33.02 13.58
C ASP A 196 12.74 33.13 13.04
N GLY A 197 12.39 32.28 12.07
CA GLY A 197 11.08 32.15 11.45
C GLY A 197 10.02 31.53 12.38
N SER A 198 8.75 31.77 12.02
CA SER A 198 7.62 31.03 12.59
C SER A 198 6.57 30.91 11.47
N PRO A 199 6.32 29.71 10.94
CA PRO A 199 6.87 28.39 11.33
C PRO A 199 8.38 28.22 11.07
N ASP A 200 8.97 27.16 11.64
CA ASP A 200 10.34 26.71 11.34
C ASP A 200 10.46 26.45 9.83
N SER A 201 11.58 26.80 9.20
CA SER A 201 11.72 26.59 7.76
C SER A 201 13.14 26.36 7.29
N VAL A 202 13.27 25.68 6.16
CA VAL A 202 14.53 25.48 5.44
C VAL A 202 14.36 25.88 3.98
N THR A 203 15.43 26.36 3.35
CA THR A 203 15.49 26.56 1.90
C THR A 203 16.38 25.51 1.30
N MET A 204 15.92 24.88 0.23
CA MET A 204 16.60 23.83 -0.51
C MET A 204 16.89 24.28 -1.94
N ASP A 205 18.05 23.92 -2.44
CA ASP A 205 18.30 23.80 -3.87
C ASP A 205 17.82 22.41 -4.33
N ILE A 206 16.97 22.42 -5.35
CA ILE A 206 16.34 21.22 -5.92
C ILE A 206 16.68 21.07 -7.40
N ALA A 207 17.59 21.91 -7.91
CA ALA A 207 17.94 21.94 -9.31
C ALA A 207 18.89 20.80 -9.67
N THR A 208 18.73 20.26 -10.88
CA THR A 208 19.70 19.35 -11.45
C THR A 208 20.87 20.15 -12.02
N GLU A 209 22.07 19.94 -11.49
CA GLU A 209 23.30 20.52 -12.04
C GLU A 209 23.80 19.73 -13.26
N ILE A 210 24.06 20.45 -14.34
CA ILE A 210 24.66 19.88 -15.56
C ILE A 210 25.86 20.70 -16.00
N SER A 211 26.94 20.02 -16.37
CA SER A 211 28.09 20.66 -17.02
C SER A 211 28.02 20.45 -18.51
N LEU A 212 27.96 21.55 -19.27
CA LEU A 212 27.92 21.52 -20.72
C LEU A 212 29.10 22.27 -21.33
N ASP A 213 29.64 21.71 -22.40
CA ASP A 213 30.57 22.41 -23.30
C ASP A 213 29.77 23.28 -24.29
N SER A 214 30.40 24.35 -24.80
CA SER A 214 29.76 25.21 -25.80
C SER A 214 29.35 24.41 -27.04
N GLY A 215 28.05 24.43 -27.34
CA GLY A 215 27.41 23.70 -28.43
C GLY A 215 26.83 22.33 -28.03
N ALA A 216 27.04 21.89 -26.79
CA ALA A 216 26.46 20.66 -26.27
C ALA A 216 24.97 20.85 -25.92
N THR A 217 24.25 19.74 -25.97
CA THR A 217 22.82 19.66 -25.65
C THR A 217 22.61 18.68 -24.50
N TYR A 218 21.63 18.96 -23.66
CA TYR A 218 21.15 18.11 -22.59
C TYR A 218 19.64 18.04 -22.67
N SER A 219 19.06 16.88 -22.39
CA SER A 219 17.62 16.76 -22.33
C SER A 219 17.16 16.69 -20.88
N TYR A 220 16.21 17.54 -20.54
CA TYR A 220 15.66 17.64 -19.19
C TYR A 220 14.15 17.63 -19.27
N LYS A 221 13.52 16.59 -18.73
CA LYS A 221 12.05 16.48 -18.60
C LYS A 221 11.25 16.75 -19.89
N GLY A 222 11.80 16.33 -21.04
CA GLY A 222 11.17 16.53 -22.36
C GLY A 222 11.61 17.80 -23.09
N HIS A 223 12.35 18.68 -22.43
CA HIS A 223 12.95 19.88 -23.02
C HIS A 223 14.39 19.61 -23.48
N THR A 224 14.78 20.20 -24.61
CA THR A 224 16.17 20.17 -25.09
C THR A 224 16.87 21.47 -24.71
N VAL A 225 17.82 21.39 -23.78
CA VAL A 225 18.64 22.49 -23.31
C VAL A 225 19.98 22.50 -24.05
N THR A 226 20.25 23.53 -24.82
CA THR A 226 21.49 23.70 -25.59
C THR A 226 22.32 24.84 -25.03
N LEU A 227 23.57 24.58 -24.67
CA LEU A 227 24.51 25.64 -24.32
C LEU A 227 25.09 26.25 -25.60
N VAL A 228 24.38 27.20 -26.22
CA VAL A 228 24.76 27.76 -27.53
C VAL A 228 26.12 28.46 -27.48
N ARG A 229 26.38 29.28 -26.46
CA ARG A 229 27.64 30.01 -26.33
C ARG A 229 27.96 30.40 -24.88
N VAL A 230 29.23 30.31 -24.52
CA VAL A 230 29.75 30.78 -23.23
C VAL A 230 30.47 32.12 -23.39
N TYR A 231 30.14 33.09 -22.55
CA TYR A 231 30.83 34.38 -22.41
C TYR A 231 31.59 34.42 -21.08
N SER A 232 32.30 35.50 -20.76
CA SER A 232 33.10 35.57 -19.53
C SER A 232 32.31 35.53 -18.22
N THR A 233 31.03 35.92 -18.24
CA THR A 233 30.16 36.04 -17.03
C THR A 233 28.70 35.68 -17.33
N SER A 234 28.44 35.08 -18.48
CA SER A 234 27.09 34.75 -18.94
C SER A 234 27.14 33.64 -19.97
N VAL A 235 26.00 33.03 -20.23
CA VAL A 235 25.81 32.00 -21.26
C VAL A 235 24.62 32.36 -22.14
N SER A 236 24.63 31.90 -23.38
CA SER A 236 23.46 31.81 -24.26
C SER A 236 22.96 30.38 -24.17
N VAL A 237 21.75 30.19 -23.67
CA VAL A 237 21.09 28.90 -23.56
C VAL A 237 19.85 28.91 -24.44
N ASP A 238 19.67 27.87 -25.24
CA ASP A 238 18.48 27.64 -26.04
C ASP A 238 17.71 26.47 -25.44
N VAL A 239 16.44 26.69 -25.09
CA VAL A 239 15.54 25.63 -24.64
C VAL A 239 14.41 25.52 -25.64
N ASP A 240 14.31 24.37 -26.31
CA ASP A 240 13.31 24.09 -27.36
C ASP A 240 13.20 25.15 -28.46
N GLY A 241 14.32 25.77 -28.84
CA GLY A 241 14.37 26.81 -29.86
C GLY A 241 14.08 28.23 -29.36
N GLU A 242 13.87 28.42 -28.05
CA GLU A 242 13.89 29.72 -27.40
C GLU A 242 15.29 29.99 -26.82
N GLU A 243 16.05 30.91 -27.42
CA GLU A 243 17.37 31.31 -26.95
C GLU A 243 17.30 32.54 -26.00
N GLN A 244 17.85 32.40 -24.79
CA GLN A 244 18.04 33.50 -23.84
C GLN A 244 19.49 33.59 -23.35
N ILE A 245 19.89 34.80 -22.93
CA ILE A 245 21.18 35.03 -22.27
C ILE A 245 20.97 35.05 -20.75
N ILE A 246 21.70 34.18 -20.06
CA ILE A 246 21.65 33.99 -18.62
C ILE A 246 22.98 34.49 -18.03
N SER A 247 22.93 35.41 -17.09
CA SER A 247 24.11 35.87 -16.33
C SER A 247 24.30 35.03 -15.07
N THR A 248 25.52 35.03 -14.52
CA THR A 248 25.78 34.38 -13.22
C THR A 248 24.85 34.94 -12.14
N ALA A 249 24.27 34.07 -11.31
CA ALA A 249 23.28 34.40 -10.28
C ALA A 249 21.99 35.06 -10.84
N SER A 250 21.58 34.65 -12.04
CA SER A 250 20.26 34.97 -12.57
C SER A 250 19.60 33.73 -13.12
N GLU A 251 18.36 33.52 -12.73
CA GLU A 251 17.47 32.51 -13.28
C GLU A 251 16.70 33.07 -14.47
N LYS A 252 16.41 32.20 -15.45
CA LYS A 252 15.55 32.47 -16.59
C LYS A 252 14.56 31.34 -16.81
N ASP A 253 13.30 31.71 -16.87
CA ASP A 253 12.21 30.82 -17.23
C ASP A 253 12.08 30.74 -18.76
N PHE A 254 11.91 29.52 -19.26
CA PHE A 254 11.62 29.21 -20.65
C PHE A 254 10.24 28.54 -20.69
N GLY A 255 9.19 29.36 -20.85
CA GLY A 255 7.80 28.90 -20.72
C GLY A 255 7.37 28.77 -19.26
N ASP A 256 6.41 27.87 -19.01
CA ASP A 256 5.87 27.57 -17.68
C ASP A 256 6.52 26.30 -17.06
N ASP A 257 7.41 25.62 -17.80
CA ASP A 257 7.80 24.23 -17.51
C ASP A 257 9.29 24.06 -17.15
N ILE A 258 10.16 25.04 -17.44
CA ILE A 258 11.59 24.95 -17.11
C ILE A 258 12.23 26.30 -16.80
N SER A 259 12.99 26.34 -15.72
CA SER A 259 13.86 27.44 -15.33
C SER A 259 15.32 27.00 -15.36
N VAL A 260 16.18 27.90 -15.85
CA VAL A 260 17.62 27.68 -15.98
C VAL A 260 18.37 28.79 -15.25
N GLU A 261 19.27 28.39 -14.35
CA GLU A 261 20.24 29.29 -13.74
C GLU A 261 21.67 28.95 -14.18
N LEU A 262 22.50 29.98 -14.30
CA LEU A 262 23.94 29.83 -14.52
C LEU A 262 24.66 29.81 -13.17
N ASP A 263 25.18 28.65 -12.80
CA ASP A 263 26.03 28.47 -11.62
C ASP A 263 27.44 29.01 -11.89
N SER A 264 28.15 28.41 -12.85
CA SER A 264 29.56 28.74 -13.10
C SER A 264 29.97 28.70 -14.57
N VAL A 265 31.07 29.38 -14.88
CA VAL A 265 31.56 29.63 -16.24
C VAL A 265 33.03 29.27 -16.36
N GLY A 266 33.33 28.35 -17.28
CA GLY A 266 34.68 28.01 -17.72
C GLY A 266 35.02 28.68 -19.06
N TYR A 267 35.15 30.01 -19.10
CA TYR A 267 35.41 30.74 -20.36
C TYR A 267 36.89 30.69 -20.78
N SER A 268 37.15 30.21 -22.00
CA SER A 268 38.48 30.25 -22.63
C SER A 268 38.56 31.40 -23.64
N SER A 269 39.38 32.41 -23.32
CA SER A 269 39.61 33.55 -24.24
C SER A 269 40.41 33.19 -25.48
N ASP A 270 41.23 32.14 -25.41
CA ASP A 270 42.12 31.72 -26.49
C ASP A 270 41.43 30.78 -27.46
N ASP A 271 40.45 29.99 -26.98
CA ASP A 271 39.61 29.14 -27.80
C ASP A 271 38.19 29.06 -27.22
N PRO A 272 37.28 29.95 -27.65
CA PRO A 272 35.91 29.98 -27.14
C PRO A 272 35.13 28.67 -27.33
N ALA A 273 35.54 27.80 -28.26
CA ALA A 273 34.91 26.50 -28.47
C ALA A 273 35.24 25.48 -27.36
N LEU A 274 36.27 25.74 -26.56
CA LEU A 274 36.60 24.94 -25.36
C LEU A 274 35.96 25.51 -24.09
N SER A 275 35.05 26.47 -24.22
CA SER A 275 34.39 27.05 -23.05
C SER A 275 33.26 26.15 -22.59
N SER A 276 33.07 26.05 -21.29
CA SER A 276 32.01 25.28 -20.64
C SER A 276 31.25 26.11 -19.62
N ALA A 277 30.09 25.62 -19.18
CA ALA A 277 29.33 26.20 -18.09
C ALA A 277 28.63 25.10 -17.27
N VAL A 278 28.36 25.38 -16.00
CA VAL A 278 27.48 24.59 -15.16
C VAL A 278 26.13 25.29 -15.10
N LEU A 279 25.06 24.58 -15.46
CA LEU A 279 23.68 25.08 -15.43
C LEU A 279 22.90 24.32 -14.36
N LYS A 280 22.00 25.02 -13.67
CA LYS A 280 21.01 24.47 -12.77
C LYS A 280 19.66 24.45 -13.48
N LEU A 281 19.04 23.27 -13.60
CA LEU A 281 17.75 23.06 -14.27
C LEU A 281 16.67 22.64 -13.27
N THR A 282 15.48 23.20 -13.39
CA THR A 282 14.34 22.95 -12.48
C THR A 282 13.01 23.24 -13.19
N GLU A 283 11.90 22.68 -12.71
CA GLU A 283 10.54 22.92 -13.24
C GLU A 283 9.79 24.01 -12.44
N GLN A 284 10.21 24.33 -11.20
CA GLN A 284 9.44 25.18 -10.28
C GLN A 284 10.25 26.29 -9.59
N GLY A 285 11.45 26.60 -10.11
CA GLY A 285 12.40 27.52 -9.49
C GLY A 285 13.60 26.79 -8.89
N VAL A 286 14.78 27.43 -8.90
CA VAL A 286 16.05 26.80 -8.46
C VAL A 286 16.10 26.52 -6.96
N SER A 287 15.34 27.27 -6.17
CA SER A 287 15.27 27.09 -4.73
C SER A 287 13.83 27.03 -4.25
N SER A 288 13.54 26.10 -3.34
CA SER A 288 12.23 26.00 -2.68
C SER A 288 12.39 26.15 -1.17
N THR A 289 11.49 26.92 -0.55
CA THR A 289 11.43 27.03 0.91
C THR A 289 10.35 26.11 1.45
N ALA A 290 10.75 25.17 2.30
CA ALA A 290 9.87 24.28 3.05
C ALA A 290 9.70 24.84 4.46
N ALA A 291 8.52 25.38 4.77
CA ALA A 291 8.16 25.76 6.13
C ALA A 291 7.28 24.69 6.79
N ASP A 292 7.40 24.51 8.10
CA ASP A 292 6.62 23.53 8.84
C ASP A 292 5.10 23.73 8.63
N GLY A 293 4.42 22.65 8.23
CA GLY A 293 3.00 22.62 7.89
C GLY A 293 2.64 23.15 6.49
N ASP A 294 3.59 23.65 5.71
CA ASP A 294 3.34 24.01 4.31
C ASP A 294 3.10 22.77 3.45
N ALA A 295 2.33 22.93 2.37
CA ALA A 295 2.06 21.85 1.44
C ALA A 295 3.37 21.32 0.84
N PHE A 296 3.53 20.00 0.81
CA PHE A 296 4.60 19.37 0.06
C PHE A 296 4.22 19.40 -1.43
N GLU A 297 4.87 20.23 -2.22
CA GLU A 297 4.65 20.39 -3.67
C GLU A 297 5.93 20.22 -4.48
N VAL A 298 7.05 19.96 -3.79
CA VAL A 298 8.33 19.72 -4.44
C VAL A 298 8.26 18.34 -5.11
N PHE A 299 8.66 18.28 -6.39
CA PHE A 299 8.64 17.08 -7.24
C PHE A 299 7.26 16.55 -7.64
N THR A 300 6.16 17.16 -7.18
CA THR A 300 4.81 16.71 -7.51
C THR A 300 3.85 17.89 -7.63
N ASP A 301 3.23 18.02 -8.80
CA ASP A 301 2.20 19.03 -9.03
C ASP A 301 0.84 18.59 -8.46
N TYR A 302 0.20 19.50 -7.73
CA TYR A 302 -1.18 19.35 -7.29
C TYR A 302 -2.04 20.47 -7.88
N ASP A 303 -3.32 20.19 -8.14
CA ASP A 303 -4.26 21.20 -8.66
C ASP A 303 -4.27 22.50 -7.83
N THR A 304 -4.08 22.37 -6.51
CA THR A 304 -3.83 23.48 -5.59
C THR A 304 -3.01 22.99 -4.39
N ASN A 305 -2.31 23.90 -3.72
CA ASN A 305 -1.58 23.61 -2.49
C ASN A 305 -2.49 23.09 -1.37
N SER A 306 -3.80 23.36 -1.44
CA SER A 306 -4.77 22.83 -0.48
C SER A 306 -5.13 21.36 -0.72
N HIS A 307 -4.72 20.78 -1.86
CA HIS A 307 -4.99 19.39 -2.23
C HIS A 307 -3.81 18.45 -1.96
N SER A 308 -2.61 18.98 -1.67
CA SER A 308 -1.46 18.12 -1.35
C SER A 308 -1.77 17.24 -0.13
N PRO A 309 -1.63 15.90 -0.25
CA PRO A 309 -1.89 14.96 0.83
C PRO A 309 -0.78 14.97 1.90
N TRP A 310 0.34 15.65 1.63
CA TRP A 310 1.50 15.73 2.50
C TRP A 310 1.82 17.20 2.82
N VAL A 311 2.36 17.43 4.01
CA VAL A 311 2.92 18.72 4.41
C VAL A 311 4.33 18.52 4.90
N TRP A 312 5.15 19.55 4.78
CA TRP A 312 6.47 19.59 5.39
C TRP A 312 6.37 19.50 6.91
N ASP A 313 7.29 18.77 7.51
CA ASP A 313 7.50 18.69 8.95
C ASP A 313 8.97 19.02 9.23
N VAL A 314 9.18 20.22 9.76
CA VAL A 314 10.50 20.79 10.00
C VAL A 314 10.59 21.14 11.47
N GLU A 315 11.59 20.59 12.18
CA GLU A 315 11.84 20.91 13.58
C GLU A 315 13.22 21.52 13.75
N ILE A 316 13.23 22.75 14.26
CA ILE A 316 14.43 23.46 14.69
C ILE A 316 14.38 23.57 16.22
N ASP A 317 15.45 23.11 16.88
CA ASP A 317 15.51 23.14 18.34
C ASP A 317 15.57 24.58 18.90
N GLY A 318 15.40 24.72 20.22
CA GLY A 318 15.43 26.03 20.88
C GLY A 318 16.79 26.76 20.82
N SER A 319 17.83 26.15 20.24
CA SER A 319 19.14 26.75 19.97
C SER A 319 19.33 27.12 18.49
N GLY A 320 18.35 26.84 17.63
CA GLY A 320 18.40 27.13 16.20
C GLY A 320 19.03 26.02 15.36
N ASN A 321 19.15 24.80 15.88
CA ASN A 321 19.72 23.68 15.14
C ASN A 321 18.61 22.82 14.51
N LEU A 322 18.76 22.41 13.26
CA LEU A 322 17.86 21.49 12.58
C LEU A 322 17.93 20.11 13.25
N ALA A 323 16.79 19.67 13.79
CA ALA A 323 16.65 18.38 14.47
C ALA A 323 15.90 17.36 13.61
N ARG A 324 14.94 17.83 12.80
CA ARG A 324 14.11 16.98 11.94
C ARG A 324 13.77 17.69 10.63
N PHE A 325 13.82 16.93 9.55
CA PHE A 325 13.42 17.39 8.22
C PHE A 325 12.67 16.26 7.49
N GLY A 326 11.39 16.46 7.20
CA GLY A 326 10.57 15.42 6.61
C GLY A 326 9.20 15.89 6.15
N ILE A 327 8.30 14.92 5.99
CA ILE A 327 6.90 15.13 5.65
C ILE A 327 5.99 14.34 6.58
N VAL A 328 4.78 14.85 6.74
CA VAL A 328 3.68 14.14 7.40
C VAL A 328 2.41 14.19 6.58
N ASN A 329 1.55 13.19 6.75
CA ASN A 329 0.25 13.18 6.08
C ASN A 329 -0.61 14.38 6.56
N ARG A 330 -1.12 15.16 5.62
CA ARG A 330 -1.95 16.34 5.91
C ARG A 330 -3.36 15.98 6.34
N PHE A 331 -3.92 14.96 5.70
CA PHE A 331 -5.31 14.54 5.89
C PHE A 331 -5.37 13.23 6.65
N GLY A 332 -6.35 13.13 7.54
CA GLY A 332 -6.74 11.85 8.09
C GLY A 332 -7.57 11.03 7.10
N ALA A 333 -7.47 9.72 7.23
CA ALA A 333 -8.32 8.74 6.59
C ALA A 333 -9.32 8.22 7.62
N ASP A 334 -10.33 9.04 7.92
CA ASP A 334 -11.34 8.76 8.94
C ASP A 334 -12.76 8.64 8.39
N ASP A 335 -12.95 8.77 7.07
CA ASP A 335 -14.24 8.74 6.38
C ASP A 335 -14.17 7.76 5.18
N ILE A 336 -15.01 6.72 5.17
CA ILE A 336 -15.07 5.73 4.08
C ILE A 336 -15.56 6.32 2.75
N THR A 337 -16.32 7.42 2.82
CA THR A 337 -16.81 8.15 1.65
C THR A 337 -16.43 9.62 1.76
N PRO A 338 -15.13 9.96 1.65
CA PRO A 338 -14.68 11.32 1.84
C PRO A 338 -15.47 12.28 0.95
N SER A 339 -16.06 13.29 1.57
CA SER A 339 -16.79 14.34 0.83
C SER A 339 -15.94 15.11 -0.17
N GLN A 340 -14.62 14.99 -0.08
CA GLN A 340 -13.61 15.64 -0.91
C GLN A 340 -12.71 14.56 -1.52
N SER A 341 -12.55 14.57 -2.84
CA SER A 341 -11.79 13.54 -3.56
C SER A 341 -10.29 13.49 -3.26
N TYR A 342 -9.72 14.56 -2.70
CA TYR A 342 -8.31 14.63 -2.30
C TYR A 342 -8.06 14.11 -0.88
N LYS A 343 -9.11 13.81 -0.11
CA LYS A 343 -8.96 13.18 1.19
C LYS A 343 -8.91 11.66 1.03
N PRO A 344 -7.98 10.98 1.71
CA PRO A 344 -7.91 9.53 1.67
C PRO A 344 -9.10 8.91 2.41
N ALA A 345 -9.56 7.76 1.93
CA ALA A 345 -10.43 6.87 2.71
C ALA A 345 -9.56 5.95 3.59
N PRO A 346 -10.10 5.40 4.69
CA PRO A 346 -9.44 4.34 5.44
C PRO A 346 -9.01 3.19 4.52
N ILE A 347 -7.84 2.63 4.77
CA ILE A 347 -7.37 1.46 3.99
C ILE A 347 -7.90 0.17 4.63
N THR A 348 -8.24 -0.80 3.81
CA THR A 348 -8.58 -2.17 4.22
C THR A 348 -7.39 -3.10 3.96
N VAL A 349 -7.55 -4.40 4.25
CA VAL A 349 -6.61 -5.45 3.80
C VAL A 349 -6.35 -5.31 2.30
N ASP A 350 -5.10 -5.55 1.88
CA ASP A 350 -4.54 -5.29 0.55
C ASP A 350 -4.44 -3.79 0.17
N GLY A 351 -4.88 -2.88 1.05
CA GLY A 351 -4.81 -1.44 0.85
C GLY A 351 -3.42 -0.87 1.08
N THR A 352 -3.13 0.26 0.42
CA THR A 352 -1.79 0.87 0.44
C THR A 352 -1.87 2.39 0.63
N VAL A 353 -0.95 2.95 1.40
CA VAL A 353 -0.62 4.38 1.43
C VAL A 353 0.74 4.56 0.76
N VAL A 354 0.78 5.31 -0.33
CA VAL A 354 2.01 5.58 -1.09
C VAL A 354 2.59 6.93 -0.68
N PHE A 355 3.87 6.94 -0.34
CA PHE A 355 4.63 8.15 -0.05
C PHE A 355 5.01 8.88 -1.36
N PRO A 356 5.29 10.20 -1.33
CA PRO A 356 5.54 10.95 -2.56
C PRO A 356 6.71 10.38 -3.38
N ASN A 357 6.74 10.74 -4.66
CA ASN A 357 7.67 10.23 -5.66
C ASN A 357 7.64 8.72 -5.87
N ASP A 358 6.55 8.05 -5.44
CA ASP A 358 6.48 6.60 -5.38
C ASP A 358 7.73 6.01 -4.71
N TYR A 359 8.26 6.66 -3.66
CA TYR A 359 9.50 6.22 -3.01
C TYR A 359 9.28 4.98 -2.14
N ALA A 360 8.17 4.98 -1.41
CA ALA A 360 7.84 3.94 -0.45
C ALA A 360 6.33 3.78 -0.29
N ALA A 361 5.94 2.67 0.33
CA ALA A 361 4.53 2.37 0.60
C ALA A 361 4.36 1.71 1.98
N LEU A 362 3.31 2.11 2.69
CA LEU A 362 2.74 1.35 3.81
C LEU A 362 1.61 0.48 3.26
N VAL A 363 1.76 -0.83 3.34
CA VAL A 363 0.81 -1.83 2.83
C VAL A 363 0.20 -2.57 4.00
N TRP A 364 -1.12 -2.73 3.98
CA TRP A 364 -1.78 -3.71 4.81
C TRP A 364 -1.76 -5.05 4.09
N ASP A 365 -0.79 -5.89 4.45
CA ASP A 365 -0.51 -7.12 3.74
C ASP A 365 -1.57 -8.18 4.00
N SER A 366 -1.90 -8.42 5.26
CA SER A 366 -2.88 -9.46 5.61
C SER A 366 -3.49 -9.27 7.00
N VAL A 367 -4.52 -10.07 7.25
CA VAL A 367 -5.03 -10.37 8.59
C VAL A 367 -4.92 -11.88 8.74
N ASP A 368 -4.56 -12.34 9.93
CA ASP A 368 -4.49 -13.77 10.24
C ASP A 368 -5.71 -14.52 9.69
N THR A 369 -5.45 -15.57 8.90
CA THR A 369 -6.51 -16.35 8.26
C THR A 369 -6.81 -17.57 9.09
N GLU A 370 -7.76 -17.44 10.01
CA GLU A 370 -8.03 -18.48 11.00
C GLU A 370 -9.34 -19.23 10.76
N ASN A 371 -9.41 -20.43 11.33
CA ASN A 371 -10.66 -21.16 11.37
C ASN A 371 -11.55 -20.48 12.41
N TYR A 372 -12.79 -20.25 12.05
CA TYR A 372 -13.83 -19.85 12.98
C TYR A 372 -14.62 -21.08 13.42
N ALA A 373 -15.08 -21.07 14.67
CA ALA A 373 -16.21 -21.87 15.09
C ALA A 373 -17.41 -20.94 15.27
N ASP A 374 -18.51 -21.31 14.63
CA ASP A 374 -19.79 -20.65 14.77
C ASP A 374 -20.51 -21.19 16.01
N PHE A 375 -21.20 -20.29 16.70
CA PHE A 375 -22.02 -20.59 17.86
C PHE A 375 -23.38 -19.92 17.70
N GLU A 376 -24.43 -20.67 18.03
CA GLU A 376 -25.79 -20.17 17.98
C GLU A 376 -26.52 -20.42 19.31
N ILE A 377 -27.15 -19.36 19.81
CA ILE A 377 -28.07 -19.42 20.94
C ILE A 377 -29.49 -19.23 20.42
N THR A 378 -30.37 -20.20 20.68
CA THR A 378 -31.79 -20.13 20.28
C THR A 378 -32.72 -20.43 21.43
N LEU A 379 -33.98 -20.00 21.30
CA LEU A 379 -35.04 -20.29 22.26
C LEU A 379 -36.06 -21.28 21.69
N SER A 380 -36.36 -22.32 22.45
CA SER A 380 -37.40 -23.29 22.12
C SER A 380 -38.50 -23.27 23.18
N ALA A 381 -39.74 -23.06 22.75
CA ALA A 381 -40.88 -22.89 23.68
C ALA A 381 -41.30 -24.19 24.39
N SER A 382 -40.90 -25.36 23.88
CA SER A 382 -41.31 -26.67 24.42
C SER A 382 -40.33 -27.76 23.98
N THR A 383 -39.45 -28.15 24.89
CA THR A 383 -38.48 -29.24 24.72
C THR A 383 -38.65 -30.28 25.83
N THR A 384 -38.34 -31.54 25.52
CA THR A 384 -38.31 -32.63 26.49
C THR A 384 -36.90 -33.20 26.54
N LEU A 385 -36.29 -33.17 27.72
CA LEU A 385 -34.94 -33.69 27.97
C LEU A 385 -35.07 -34.84 28.97
N ASN A 386 -34.40 -35.95 28.67
CA ASN A 386 -34.39 -37.15 29.50
C ASN A 386 -32.95 -37.56 29.74
N ASP A 387 -32.59 -37.76 31.00
CA ASP A 387 -31.24 -38.16 31.35
C ASP A 387 -31.02 -39.63 30.98
N VAL A 388 -29.94 -39.89 30.22
CA VAL A 388 -29.58 -41.24 29.77
C VAL A 388 -29.11 -42.15 30.91
N ASP A 389 -28.52 -41.58 31.96
CA ASP A 389 -27.99 -42.31 33.12
C ASP A 389 -29.06 -42.51 34.21
N ASP A 390 -30.04 -41.60 34.31
CA ASP A 390 -31.18 -41.71 35.23
C ASP A 390 -32.51 -41.24 34.60
N THR A 391 -33.26 -42.19 34.03
CA THR A 391 -34.59 -41.93 33.43
C THR A 391 -35.65 -41.32 34.39
N SER A 392 -35.39 -41.24 35.69
CA SER A 392 -36.26 -40.51 36.62
C SER A 392 -36.07 -38.99 36.57
N ILE A 393 -34.95 -38.53 36.00
CA ILE A 393 -34.62 -37.13 35.77
C ILE A 393 -35.07 -36.76 34.36
N GLN A 394 -36.16 -35.99 34.28
CA GLN A 394 -36.66 -35.47 33.01
C GLN A 394 -37.31 -34.10 33.20
N VAL A 395 -37.24 -33.29 32.15
CA VAL A 395 -38.12 -32.12 31.98
C VAL A 395 -38.97 -32.34 30.74
N THR A 396 -40.25 -32.00 30.82
CA THR A 396 -41.21 -32.27 29.74
C THR A 396 -41.92 -31.00 29.33
N SER A 397 -41.87 -30.69 28.03
CA SER A 397 -42.50 -29.50 27.44
C SER A 397 -42.19 -28.21 28.19
N VAL A 398 -40.90 -27.99 28.50
CA VAL A 398 -40.41 -26.76 29.14
C VAL A 398 -39.76 -25.84 28.11
N PRO A 399 -39.77 -24.51 28.32
CA PRO A 399 -38.94 -23.62 27.53
C PRO A 399 -37.46 -23.88 27.82
N VAL A 400 -36.65 -23.90 26.77
CA VAL A 400 -35.20 -24.09 26.86
C VAL A 400 -34.47 -23.05 26.02
N MET A 401 -33.37 -22.53 26.55
CA MET A 401 -32.33 -21.90 25.73
C MET A 401 -31.37 -23.01 25.28
N THR A 402 -31.08 -23.04 23.99
CA THR A 402 -30.14 -23.99 23.37
C THR A 402 -28.91 -23.22 22.93
N ILE A 403 -27.72 -23.70 23.26
CA ILE A 403 -26.44 -23.14 22.84
C ILE A 403 -25.74 -24.26 22.07
N ASP A 404 -25.53 -24.03 20.79
CA ASP A 404 -25.11 -25.04 19.82
C ASP A 404 -23.91 -24.56 19.02
N SER A 405 -23.07 -25.48 18.57
CA SER A 405 -22.03 -25.20 17.58
C SER A 405 -22.09 -26.25 16.46
N PRO A 406 -22.39 -25.86 15.21
CA PRO A 406 -22.42 -26.79 14.09
C PRO A 406 -21.03 -27.33 13.71
N ASP A 407 -19.97 -26.73 14.25
CA ASP A 407 -18.58 -27.01 13.86
C ASP A 407 -17.90 -28.06 14.75
N GLY A 408 -18.49 -28.43 15.90
CA GLY A 408 -18.00 -29.54 16.72
C GLY A 408 -18.36 -29.49 18.21
N ASP A 409 -17.87 -30.49 18.93
CA ASP A 409 -18.09 -30.70 20.37
C ASP A 409 -17.19 -29.76 21.21
N TYR A 410 -17.49 -28.46 21.21
CA TYR A 410 -16.67 -27.44 21.89
C TYR A 410 -17.12 -27.13 23.32
N PHE A 411 -18.28 -27.61 23.77
CA PHE A 411 -18.77 -27.23 25.10
C PHE A 411 -18.23 -28.17 26.17
N LYS A 412 -17.78 -27.60 27.28
CA LYS A 412 -17.20 -28.33 28.40
C LYS A 412 -17.85 -27.94 29.70
N SER A 413 -18.31 -28.94 30.43
CA SER A 413 -18.75 -28.76 31.81
C SER A 413 -18.19 -29.87 32.69
N GLY A 414 -17.53 -29.46 33.78
CA GLY A 414 -16.76 -30.37 34.62
C GLY A 414 -15.67 -31.08 33.82
N SER A 415 -15.83 -32.40 33.63
CA SER A 415 -14.91 -33.26 32.86
C SER A 415 -15.51 -33.81 31.57
N SER A 416 -16.70 -33.34 31.20
CA SER A 416 -17.47 -33.83 30.05
C SER A 416 -17.47 -32.81 28.93
N ASN A 417 -17.43 -33.29 27.69
CA ASN A 417 -17.58 -32.49 26.49
C ASN A 417 -18.95 -32.77 25.87
N TYR A 418 -19.54 -31.73 25.26
CA TYR A 418 -20.88 -31.75 24.69
C TYR A 418 -20.89 -31.01 23.33
N GLU A 419 -21.77 -31.45 22.44
CA GLU A 419 -22.08 -30.83 21.15
C GLU A 419 -23.06 -29.67 21.34
N THR A 420 -24.04 -29.83 22.24
CA THR A 420 -25.07 -28.82 22.50
C THR A 420 -25.32 -28.69 24.01
N MET A 421 -25.50 -27.46 24.48
CA MET A 421 -25.89 -27.17 25.86
C MET A 421 -27.33 -26.65 25.92
N TYR A 422 -28.11 -27.13 26.89
CA TYR A 422 -29.47 -26.67 27.15
C TYR A 422 -29.60 -26.08 28.54
N LEU A 423 -30.18 -24.89 28.59
CA LEU A 423 -30.64 -24.27 29.83
C LEU A 423 -32.16 -24.45 29.94
N ALA A 424 -32.58 -25.41 30.76
CA ALA A 424 -33.98 -25.77 30.92
C ALA A 424 -34.58 -25.16 32.19
N PHE A 425 -35.73 -24.54 32.05
CA PHE A 425 -36.46 -24.00 33.18
C PHE A 425 -37.35 -25.07 33.84
N ASN A 426 -37.04 -25.45 35.08
CA ASN A 426 -37.82 -26.48 35.77
C ASN A 426 -38.95 -25.85 36.61
N ASN A 427 -40.18 -26.04 36.12
CA ASN A 427 -41.40 -25.75 36.86
C ASN A 427 -42.11 -27.06 37.24
N THR A 428 -41.93 -27.52 38.47
CA THR A 428 -42.67 -28.69 38.97
C THR A 428 -43.96 -28.22 39.64
N ASN A 429 -45.11 -28.66 39.13
CA ASN A 429 -46.45 -28.40 39.70
C ASN A 429 -46.79 -26.92 39.91
N GLY A 430 -46.29 -26.02 39.05
CA GLY A 430 -46.54 -24.59 39.16
C GLY A 430 -45.71 -23.88 40.24
N ALA A 431 -44.79 -24.59 40.91
CA ALA A 431 -43.82 -24.01 41.82
C ALA A 431 -42.45 -23.96 41.14
N TYR A 432 -41.80 -22.80 41.26
CA TYR A 432 -40.42 -22.60 40.83
C TYR A 432 -39.49 -23.60 41.56
N VAL A 433 -38.74 -24.41 40.81
CA VAL A 433 -37.76 -25.35 41.39
C VAL A 433 -36.32 -24.93 41.08
N GLY A 434 -36.09 -24.20 39.99
CA GLY A 434 -34.78 -23.72 39.59
C GLY A 434 -34.57 -23.86 38.08
N THR A 435 -33.32 -23.68 37.68
CA THR A 435 -32.89 -23.86 36.30
C THR A 435 -31.90 -25.03 36.25
N GLN A 436 -31.91 -25.78 35.15
CA GLN A 436 -31.11 -26.99 34.95
C GLN A 436 -30.23 -26.82 33.72
N LEU A 437 -28.95 -27.18 33.85
CA LEU A 437 -28.04 -27.26 32.73
C LEU A 437 -27.98 -28.72 32.25
N TRP A 438 -28.21 -28.93 30.97
CA TRP A 438 -28.10 -30.23 30.32
C TRP A 438 -27.09 -30.13 29.18
N GLY A 439 -26.39 -31.23 28.92
CA GLY A 439 -25.53 -31.36 27.75
C GLY A 439 -25.98 -32.52 26.87
N GLU A 440 -25.85 -32.36 25.55
CA GLU A 440 -26.01 -33.40 24.55
C GLU A 440 -24.64 -33.74 23.96
N ASP A 441 -24.30 -35.03 23.94
CA ASP A 441 -23.09 -35.51 23.27
C ASP A 441 -23.35 -35.83 21.79
N SER A 442 -22.29 -36.10 21.04
CA SER A 442 -22.36 -36.42 19.60
C SER A 442 -23.12 -37.71 19.24
N GLU A 443 -23.63 -38.46 20.22
CA GLU A 443 -24.58 -39.56 20.01
C GLU A 443 -26.05 -39.11 20.10
N GLY A 444 -26.29 -37.83 20.38
CA GLY A 444 -27.60 -37.23 20.59
C GLY A 444 -28.22 -37.60 21.93
N THR A 445 -27.40 -37.89 22.94
CA THR A 445 -27.88 -38.30 24.26
C THR A 445 -27.79 -37.16 25.27
N HIS A 446 -28.90 -36.86 25.96
CA HIS A 446 -28.93 -35.82 26.97
C HIS A 446 -28.47 -36.34 28.34
N ARG A 447 -27.64 -35.54 29.02
CA ARG A 447 -27.24 -35.74 30.43
C ARG A 447 -27.58 -34.48 31.22
N LEU A 448 -28.14 -34.65 32.42
CA LEU A 448 -28.22 -33.55 33.37
C LEU A 448 -26.82 -33.29 33.91
N ASP A 449 -26.30 -32.09 33.67
CA ASP A 449 -25.00 -31.70 34.16
C ASP A 449 -25.10 -31.13 35.58
N THR A 450 -25.91 -30.07 35.75
CA THR A 450 -26.15 -29.47 37.07
C THR A 450 -27.59 -28.97 37.24
N SER A 451 -28.00 -28.80 38.50
CA SER A 451 -29.21 -28.08 38.88
C SER A 451 -28.85 -26.98 39.87
N PHE A 452 -29.31 -25.75 39.62
CA PHE A 452 -28.86 -24.59 40.39
C PHE A 452 -30.01 -23.64 40.72
N LEU A 453 -29.80 -22.87 41.80
CA LEU A 453 -30.78 -21.91 42.32
C LEU A 453 -30.40 -20.46 42.04
N THR A 454 -29.11 -20.17 41.85
CA THR A 454 -28.61 -18.78 41.74
C THR A 454 -27.87 -18.57 40.44
N SER A 455 -26.69 -19.17 40.27
CA SER A 455 -25.88 -19.10 39.06
C SER A 455 -25.02 -20.34 38.90
N ASP A 456 -24.60 -20.61 37.68
CA ASP A 456 -23.59 -21.62 37.34
C ASP A 456 -22.98 -21.28 35.96
N SER A 457 -22.02 -22.07 35.48
CA SER A 457 -21.27 -21.80 34.25
C SER A 457 -20.73 -23.06 33.57
N PHE A 458 -20.58 -23.00 32.25
CA PHE A 458 -19.78 -23.95 31.47
C PHE A 458 -18.80 -23.18 30.57
N THR A 459 -17.89 -23.87 29.91
CA THR A 459 -16.92 -23.24 29.00
C THR A 459 -17.07 -23.70 27.55
N ILE A 460 -16.65 -22.84 26.63
CA ILE A 460 -16.33 -23.18 25.25
C ILE A 460 -14.82 -23.43 25.21
N ASP A 461 -14.44 -24.67 24.92
CA ASP A 461 -13.07 -25.14 24.71
C ASP A 461 -12.77 -25.02 23.20
N TYR A 462 -12.68 -23.78 22.74
CA TYR A 462 -12.32 -23.39 21.37
C TYR A 462 -11.25 -22.30 21.44
N ASN A 463 -10.08 -22.66 21.96
CA ASN A 463 -8.87 -21.83 21.92
C ASN A 463 -7.66 -22.71 22.25
N THR A 464 -6.55 -22.57 21.52
CA THR A 464 -5.30 -23.30 21.87
C THR A 464 -4.38 -22.49 22.79
N ASN A 465 -4.70 -21.21 23.01
CA ASN A 465 -3.91 -20.27 23.80
C ASN A 465 -4.60 -19.98 25.15
N ASP A 466 -4.53 -20.99 26.03
CA ASP A 466 -4.65 -20.97 27.50
C ASP A 466 -5.95 -20.52 28.21
N ASP A 467 -6.91 -19.82 27.60
CA ASP A 467 -8.15 -19.40 28.30
C ASP A 467 -9.45 -19.85 27.60
N ASP A 468 -10.19 -20.72 28.29
CA ASP A 468 -11.54 -21.17 27.93
C ASP A 468 -12.55 -20.00 27.99
N ILE A 469 -13.44 -19.87 27.00
CA ILE A 469 -14.50 -18.85 27.04
C ILE A 469 -15.61 -19.29 28.00
N ALA A 470 -15.88 -18.50 29.03
CA ALA A 470 -16.84 -18.85 30.07
C ALA A 470 -18.25 -18.34 29.74
N ILE A 471 -19.23 -19.24 29.72
CA ILE A 471 -20.65 -18.90 29.67
C ILE A 471 -21.22 -19.02 31.08
N THR A 472 -21.48 -17.88 31.70
CA THR A 472 -22.11 -17.79 33.02
C THR A 472 -23.59 -17.43 32.87
N TYR A 473 -24.44 -18.07 33.66
CA TYR A 473 -25.87 -17.76 33.71
C TYR A 473 -26.34 -17.59 35.14
N ALA A 474 -27.24 -16.63 35.37
CA ALA A 474 -27.73 -16.29 36.70
C ALA A 474 -29.22 -15.93 36.70
N ASN A 475 -29.97 -16.50 37.64
CA ASN A 475 -31.38 -16.16 37.84
C ASN A 475 -31.51 -14.73 38.39
N VAL A 476 -32.40 -13.94 37.78
CA VAL A 476 -32.70 -12.57 38.23
C VAL A 476 -33.87 -12.57 39.22
N SER A 477 -33.89 -11.60 40.15
CA SER A 477 -34.91 -11.48 41.21
C SER A 477 -36.35 -11.54 40.67
N GLU A 478 -37.24 -12.20 41.43
CA GLU A 478 -38.58 -12.66 41.01
C GLU A 478 -38.58 -13.88 40.08
N ASN A 479 -37.38 -14.41 39.78
CA ASN A 479 -37.16 -15.69 39.16
C ASN A 479 -37.66 -15.81 37.72
N THR A 480 -38.09 -14.73 37.03
CA THR A 480 -38.72 -14.74 35.70
C THR A 480 -37.78 -14.63 34.50
N SER A 481 -36.50 -14.40 34.75
CA SER A 481 -35.49 -14.18 33.71
C SER A 481 -34.12 -14.71 34.12
N VAL A 482 -33.27 -14.98 33.14
CA VAL A 482 -31.89 -15.43 33.29
C VAL A 482 -30.96 -14.42 32.61
N ASN A 483 -29.99 -13.89 33.36
CA ASN A 483 -28.86 -13.18 32.77
C ASN A 483 -27.90 -14.19 32.16
N LEU A 484 -27.55 -14.00 30.90
CA LEU A 484 -26.47 -14.73 30.23
C LEU A 484 -25.27 -13.79 30.10
N THR A 485 -24.09 -14.29 30.44
CA THR A 485 -22.82 -13.57 30.31
C THR A 485 -21.81 -14.48 29.62
N ILE A 486 -21.32 -14.05 28.45
CA ILE A 486 -20.22 -14.71 27.74
C ILE A 486 -18.97 -13.90 28.02
N THR A 487 -17.94 -14.54 28.58
CA THR A 487 -16.69 -13.91 28.98
C THR A 487 -15.54 -14.56 28.24
N ALA A 488 -14.87 -13.77 27.41
CA ALA A 488 -13.56 -14.07 26.87
C ALA A 488 -12.50 -13.19 27.58
N ASN A 489 -11.24 -13.27 27.16
CA ASN A 489 -10.12 -12.61 27.82
C ASN A 489 -10.38 -11.12 28.09
N ASP A 490 -10.80 -10.38 27.08
CA ASP A 490 -10.89 -8.92 27.16
C ASP A 490 -12.33 -8.39 26.97
N TRP A 491 -13.30 -9.26 26.63
CA TRP A 491 -14.68 -8.87 26.35
C TRP A 491 -15.69 -9.68 27.13
N VAL A 492 -16.76 -8.97 27.52
CA VAL A 492 -17.88 -9.54 28.26
C VAL A 492 -19.19 -9.17 27.57
N ALA A 493 -19.80 -10.14 26.89
CA ALA A 493 -21.15 -9.99 26.33
C ALA A 493 -22.21 -10.31 27.38
N ARG A 494 -23.27 -9.51 27.45
CA ARG A 494 -24.38 -9.68 28.39
C ARG A 494 -25.71 -9.54 27.67
N THR A 495 -26.63 -10.45 27.98
CA THR A 495 -28.02 -10.44 27.49
C THR A 495 -28.96 -11.04 28.54
N LEU A 496 -30.27 -10.88 28.33
CA LEU A 496 -31.32 -11.32 29.24
C LEU A 496 -32.32 -12.22 28.52
N TRP A 497 -32.50 -13.44 29.00
CA TRP A 497 -33.58 -14.33 28.56
C TRP A 497 -34.77 -14.23 29.51
N THR A 498 -35.96 -13.92 28.99
CA THR A 498 -37.21 -13.90 29.77
C THR A 498 -38.04 -15.13 29.44
N TYR A 499 -37.82 -16.22 30.18
CA TYR A 499 -38.43 -17.52 29.87
C TYR A 499 -39.96 -17.54 30.03
N ALA A 500 -40.55 -16.65 30.83
CA ALA A 500 -42.01 -16.60 31.03
C ALA A 500 -42.78 -16.38 29.71
N ASN A 501 -42.13 -15.67 28.79
CA ASN A 501 -42.64 -15.36 27.46
C ASN A 501 -41.77 -15.98 26.35
N ASN A 502 -40.64 -16.60 26.73
CA ASN A 502 -39.67 -17.25 25.86
C ASN A 502 -39.10 -16.35 24.75
N TYR A 503 -38.59 -15.19 25.13
CA TYR A 503 -37.93 -14.25 24.22
C TYR A 503 -36.60 -13.72 24.79
N PHE A 504 -35.75 -13.21 23.90
CA PHE A 504 -34.67 -12.30 24.27
C PHE A 504 -35.15 -10.85 24.26
N VAL A 505 -36.06 -10.50 23.34
CA VAL A 505 -36.55 -9.13 23.14
C VAL A 505 -38.05 -9.00 23.37
N THR A 506 -38.50 -7.84 23.85
CA THR A 506 -39.92 -7.61 24.05
C THR A 506 -40.58 -7.25 22.71
N ASP A 507 -41.67 -7.94 22.35
CA ASP A 507 -42.50 -7.67 21.16
C ASP A 507 -41.83 -7.86 19.78
N GLY A 508 -40.69 -8.56 19.71
CA GLY A 508 -40.01 -8.87 18.44
C GLY A 508 -39.29 -7.68 17.81
N GLU A 509 -39.09 -6.60 18.57
CA GLU A 509 -38.30 -5.44 18.16
C GLU A 509 -37.01 -5.41 18.98
N ALA A 510 -35.87 -5.37 18.30
CA ALA A 510 -34.59 -5.29 18.98
C ALA A 510 -34.33 -3.87 19.52
N ASP A 511 -33.93 -3.79 20.77
CA ASP A 511 -33.48 -2.62 21.51
C ASP A 511 -31.96 -2.63 21.65
N ALA A 512 -31.34 -1.46 21.75
CA ALA A 512 -29.89 -1.34 21.86
C ALA A 512 -29.34 -2.09 23.08
N THR A 513 -30.14 -2.25 24.13
CA THR A 513 -29.79 -2.91 25.40
C THR A 513 -29.95 -4.43 25.41
N ASP A 514 -30.50 -5.05 24.36
CA ASP A 514 -30.73 -6.50 24.33
C ASP A 514 -29.43 -7.32 24.37
N ILE A 515 -28.35 -6.73 23.83
CA ILE A 515 -26.99 -7.21 24.03
C ILE A 515 -26.05 -6.03 24.27
N THR A 516 -25.18 -6.21 25.26
CA THR A 516 -24.07 -5.29 25.52
C THR A 516 -22.77 -6.07 25.55
N ILE A 517 -21.70 -5.46 25.06
CA ILE A 517 -20.35 -5.99 25.21
C ILE A 517 -19.52 -4.90 25.88
N ASN A 518 -18.83 -5.17 26.98
CA ASN A 518 -18.07 -4.15 27.73
C ASN A 518 -18.86 -2.83 28.01
N ASN A 519 -20.19 -2.93 28.13
CA ASN A 519 -21.18 -1.83 28.26
C ASN A 519 -21.53 -1.03 26.99
N THR A 520 -20.95 -1.30 25.83
CA THR A 520 -21.42 -0.74 24.56
C THR A 520 -22.64 -1.51 24.06
N LEU A 521 -23.62 -0.77 23.55
CA LEU A 521 -24.93 -1.27 23.14
C LEU A 521 -24.87 -1.77 21.69
N LEU A 522 -25.22 -3.04 21.45
CA LEU A 522 -25.17 -3.64 20.11
C LEU A 522 -26.53 -4.07 19.56
N GLY A 523 -27.59 -4.16 20.38
CA GLY A 523 -28.81 -4.87 19.96
C GLY A 523 -29.51 -4.31 18.73
N THR A 524 -29.25 -3.06 18.33
CA THR A 524 -29.82 -2.44 17.12
C THR A 524 -28.89 -2.44 15.89
N ARG A 525 -27.69 -3.03 15.96
CA ARG A 525 -26.73 -3.04 14.85
C ARG A 525 -27.23 -3.95 13.72
N GLU A 526 -27.23 -3.43 12.50
CA GLU A 526 -27.77 -4.09 11.29
C GLU A 526 -26.71 -4.85 10.47
N TYR A 527 -25.52 -4.97 11.02
CA TYR A 527 -24.33 -5.55 10.39
C TYR A 527 -23.60 -6.42 11.42
N PRO A 528 -22.74 -7.36 10.97
CA PRO A 528 -21.85 -8.08 11.86
C PRO A 528 -20.94 -7.14 12.64
N VAL A 529 -20.67 -7.48 13.90
CA VAL A 529 -19.82 -6.67 14.78
C VAL A 529 -18.56 -7.47 15.13
N LEU A 530 -17.44 -7.08 14.53
CA LEU A 530 -16.10 -7.63 14.77
C LEU A 530 -15.50 -6.98 16.03
N LEU A 531 -14.99 -7.81 16.94
CA LEU A 531 -14.29 -7.41 18.16
C LEU A 531 -12.77 -7.42 17.95
N TYR A 532 -12.02 -6.90 18.91
CA TYR A 532 -10.57 -6.70 18.80
C TYR A 532 -9.75 -8.02 18.90
N ASP A 533 -10.31 -9.11 19.43
CA ASP A 533 -9.71 -10.45 19.37
C ASP A 533 -10.08 -11.21 18.09
N GLY A 534 -10.91 -10.60 17.24
CA GLY A 534 -11.41 -11.20 16.00
C GLY A 534 -12.68 -12.02 16.14
N ALA A 535 -13.21 -12.21 17.35
CA ALA A 535 -14.56 -12.73 17.53
C ALA A 535 -15.57 -11.76 16.92
N TYR A 536 -16.68 -12.27 16.39
CA TYR A 536 -17.73 -11.39 15.86
C TYR A 536 -19.14 -11.86 16.20
N PHE A 537 -20.06 -10.90 16.30
CA PHE A 537 -21.48 -11.15 16.47
C PHE A 537 -22.20 -10.90 15.14
N ASP A 538 -22.85 -11.92 14.58
CA ASP A 538 -23.59 -11.80 13.33
C ASP A 538 -24.86 -10.96 13.53
N THR A 539 -25.10 -10.01 12.61
CA THR A 539 -26.15 -8.98 12.59
C THR A 539 -27.09 -8.97 13.81
N PRO A 540 -26.68 -8.34 14.93
CA PRO A 540 -27.40 -8.42 16.21
C PRO A 540 -28.89 -8.12 16.09
N LYS A 541 -29.28 -7.03 15.42
CA LYS A 541 -30.70 -6.64 15.29
C LYS A 541 -31.57 -7.75 14.72
N SER A 542 -31.15 -8.35 13.60
CA SER A 542 -31.94 -9.37 12.91
C SER A 542 -32.03 -10.69 13.70
N ASN A 543 -30.94 -11.03 14.39
CA ASN A 543 -30.87 -12.23 15.22
C ASN A 543 -31.76 -12.08 16.46
N PHE A 544 -31.71 -10.93 17.14
CA PHE A 544 -32.59 -10.64 18.28
C PHE A 544 -34.08 -10.57 17.91
N GLN A 545 -34.44 -9.99 16.76
CA GLN A 545 -35.81 -10.04 16.24
C GLN A 545 -36.31 -11.47 15.96
N SER A 546 -35.40 -12.44 15.84
CA SER A 546 -35.70 -13.86 15.64
C SER A 546 -35.52 -14.71 16.90
N ASP A 547 -35.30 -14.11 18.06
CA ASP A 547 -34.94 -14.77 19.32
C ASP A 547 -33.70 -15.67 19.21
N ARG A 548 -32.65 -15.16 18.55
CA ARG A 548 -31.38 -15.85 18.33
C ARG A 548 -30.20 -14.93 18.66
N ILE A 549 -29.08 -15.53 19.02
CA ILE A 549 -27.78 -14.86 19.09
C ILE A 549 -26.81 -15.72 18.32
N LYS A 550 -26.08 -15.11 17.39
CA LYS A 550 -25.05 -15.79 16.61
C LYS A 550 -23.74 -15.07 16.80
N PHE A 551 -22.70 -15.83 17.10
CA PHE A 551 -21.36 -15.31 17.22
C PHE A 551 -20.37 -16.36 16.77
N SER A 552 -19.22 -15.91 16.32
CA SER A 552 -18.15 -16.80 15.88
C SER A 552 -16.86 -16.38 16.56
N ILE A 553 -16.05 -17.37 16.92
CA ILE A 553 -14.78 -17.18 17.63
C ILE A 553 -13.68 -17.70 16.71
N PRO A 554 -12.55 -16.99 16.53
CA PRO A 554 -11.39 -17.49 15.79
C PRO A 554 -10.55 -18.44 16.64
N SER A 555 -9.78 -19.34 16.02
CA SER A 555 -8.91 -20.29 16.74
C SER A 555 -7.77 -19.66 17.56
N GLN A 556 -7.48 -18.38 17.31
CA GLN A 556 -6.53 -17.53 18.02
C GLN A 556 -6.91 -16.06 17.81
N ASP A 557 -6.37 -15.16 18.64
CA ASP A 557 -6.57 -13.72 18.47
C ASP A 557 -6.04 -13.26 17.10
N LEU A 558 -6.87 -12.52 16.37
CA LEU A 558 -6.49 -12.03 15.05
C LEU A 558 -5.49 -10.88 15.14
N LYS A 559 -4.43 -10.97 14.34
CA LYS A 559 -3.48 -9.87 14.10
C LYS A 559 -3.50 -9.47 12.63
N SER A 560 -3.13 -8.21 12.39
CA SER A 560 -2.92 -7.64 11.07
C SER A 560 -1.45 -7.44 10.82
N THR A 561 -0.98 -7.91 9.67
CA THR A 561 0.40 -7.72 9.26
C THR A 561 0.49 -6.48 8.38
N PHE A 562 1.29 -5.51 8.82
CA PHE A 562 1.62 -4.31 8.04
C PHE A 562 3.05 -4.39 7.54
N LYS A 563 3.26 -3.86 6.35
CA LYS A 563 4.58 -3.83 5.71
C LYS A 563 4.92 -2.45 5.20
N VAL A 564 6.18 -2.05 5.38
CA VAL A 564 6.73 -0.86 4.75
C VAL A 564 7.74 -1.31 3.70
N TYR A 565 7.56 -0.84 2.48
CA TYR A 565 8.42 -1.16 1.34
C TYR A 565 9.05 0.09 0.76
N LEU A 566 10.29 -0.04 0.27
CA LEU A 566 10.81 0.82 -0.79
C LEU A 566 10.28 0.31 -2.15
N ILE A 567 9.90 1.23 -3.02
CA ILE A 567 9.38 0.91 -4.36
C ILE A 567 10.55 0.93 -5.34
N GLU A 568 10.80 -0.18 -6.03
CA GLU A 568 11.87 -0.31 -7.03
C GLU A 568 11.45 0.26 -8.39
N SER A 569 10.19 0.02 -8.76
CA SER A 569 9.59 0.62 -9.95
C SER A 569 8.08 0.70 -9.80
N ALA A 570 7.51 1.86 -10.14
CA ALA A 570 6.08 2.02 -10.26
C ALA A 570 5.61 1.38 -11.58
N GLY A 571 4.80 0.31 -11.49
CA GLY A 571 4.16 -0.26 -12.67
C GLY A 571 3.19 0.75 -13.27
N LYS A 572 3.41 1.16 -14.52
CA LYS A 572 2.49 2.06 -15.23
C LYS A 572 1.42 1.25 -15.94
N THR A 573 0.19 1.76 -15.97
CA THR A 573 -0.90 1.19 -16.78
C THR A 573 -0.74 1.51 -18.26
N GLU A 574 0.12 2.46 -18.61
CA GLU A 574 0.45 2.83 -19.98
C GLU A 574 1.96 3.10 -20.13
N ALA A 575 2.53 2.71 -21.28
CA ALA A 575 3.86 3.15 -21.66
C ALA A 575 3.83 4.60 -22.16
N ASP A 576 4.90 5.34 -21.87
CA ASP A 576 5.06 6.70 -22.36
C ASP A 576 5.32 6.70 -23.86
N LEU A 577 4.66 7.60 -24.60
CA LEU A 577 4.72 7.64 -26.06
C LEU A 577 5.62 8.76 -26.52
N MET A 578 6.79 8.39 -27.05
CA MET A 578 7.86 9.33 -27.37
C MET A 578 8.20 9.35 -28.86
N THR A 579 8.98 10.36 -29.21
CA THR A 579 9.63 10.62 -30.49
C THR A 579 11.14 10.48 -30.30
N SER A 580 11.89 10.23 -31.37
CA SER A 580 13.34 10.00 -31.26
C SER A 580 14.16 11.24 -30.86
N THR A 581 13.51 12.39 -30.68
CA THR A 581 14.11 13.63 -30.18
C THR A 581 13.95 13.80 -28.68
N GLU A 582 13.15 12.95 -28.03
CA GLU A 582 12.94 12.97 -26.58
C GLU A 582 13.95 12.06 -25.88
N ASP A 583 14.29 12.38 -24.64
CA ASP A 583 15.22 11.60 -23.84
C ASP A 583 14.58 10.35 -23.26
N VAL A 584 15.37 9.29 -23.29
CA VAL A 584 14.99 7.96 -22.83
C VAL A 584 15.75 7.54 -21.58
N THR A 585 16.67 8.36 -21.04
CA THR A 585 17.55 7.99 -19.90
C THR A 585 16.81 7.59 -18.61
N GLY A 586 15.57 8.04 -18.42
CA GLY A 586 14.72 7.66 -17.28
C GLY A 586 13.92 6.36 -17.47
N TYR A 587 14.16 5.60 -18.54
CA TYR A 587 13.44 4.37 -18.85
C TYR A 587 14.39 3.18 -18.87
N ASP A 588 14.04 2.12 -18.15
CA ASP A 588 14.78 0.86 -18.18
C ASP A 588 14.45 0.06 -19.45
N ASN A 589 13.25 0.28 -20.00
CA ASN A 589 12.70 -0.49 -21.09
C ASN A 589 12.25 0.39 -22.26
N LEU A 590 12.64 0.02 -23.48
CA LEU A 590 12.32 0.79 -24.69
C LEU A 590 11.68 -0.08 -25.76
N VAL A 591 10.70 0.47 -26.47
CA VAL A 591 10.18 -0.07 -27.74
C VAL A 591 10.50 0.92 -28.83
N LEU A 592 11.54 0.63 -29.62
CA LEU A 592 12.07 1.52 -30.64
C LEU A 592 11.47 1.16 -32.00
N VAL A 593 10.63 2.05 -32.52
CA VAL A 593 9.88 1.83 -33.77
C VAL A 593 10.39 2.74 -34.87
N GLY A 594 10.73 2.13 -36.01
CA GLY A 594 11.34 2.80 -37.14
C GLY A 594 12.86 2.61 -37.18
N GLY A 595 13.41 2.53 -38.39
CA GLY A 595 14.83 2.24 -38.60
C GLY A 595 15.77 3.40 -38.26
N PRO A 596 17.08 3.14 -38.24
CA PRO A 596 18.11 4.11 -37.84
C PRO A 596 18.27 5.30 -38.82
N CYS A 597 17.52 5.30 -39.92
CA CYS A 597 17.38 6.43 -40.84
C CYS A 597 16.48 7.54 -40.28
N VAL A 598 15.48 7.16 -39.48
CA VAL A 598 14.44 8.07 -38.99
C VAL A 598 14.41 8.16 -37.47
N ASN A 599 14.88 7.14 -36.76
CA ASN A 599 14.92 7.12 -35.30
C ASN A 599 16.38 7.12 -34.82
N SER A 600 16.81 8.22 -34.19
CA SER A 600 18.16 8.39 -33.62
C SER A 600 18.45 7.39 -32.52
N VAL A 601 17.49 7.15 -31.62
CA VAL A 601 17.63 6.16 -30.54
C VAL A 601 17.80 4.74 -31.12
N THR A 602 17.06 4.40 -32.19
CA THR A 602 17.31 3.13 -32.92
C THR A 602 18.73 3.08 -33.49
N ALA A 603 19.26 4.19 -34.03
CA ALA A 603 20.61 4.23 -34.59
C ALA A 603 21.68 3.97 -33.53
N ASP A 604 21.52 4.54 -32.34
CA ASP A 604 22.42 4.36 -31.19
C ASP A 604 22.37 2.92 -30.67
N PHE A 605 21.17 2.38 -30.47
CA PHE A 605 21.00 0.98 -30.06
C PHE A 605 21.55 -0.02 -31.10
N MET A 606 21.46 0.32 -32.38
CA MET A 606 22.02 -0.51 -33.47
C MET A 606 23.51 -0.26 -33.76
N ASP A 607 24.18 0.65 -33.03
CA ASP A 607 25.57 1.06 -33.27
C ASP A 607 25.81 1.53 -34.73
N THR A 608 24.95 2.43 -35.20
CA THR A 608 24.99 3.02 -36.55
C THR A 608 24.95 4.54 -36.51
N THR A 609 25.45 5.21 -37.55
CA THR A 609 25.44 6.67 -37.61
C THR A 609 24.07 7.22 -37.98
N PHE A 610 23.46 8.07 -37.16
CA PHE A 610 22.21 8.74 -37.52
C PHE A 610 22.44 9.90 -38.51
N PRO A 611 21.64 10.04 -39.60
CA PRO A 611 20.68 9.07 -40.12
C PRO A 611 21.35 7.98 -40.98
N ALA A 612 21.10 6.70 -40.67
CA ALA A 612 21.60 5.56 -41.43
C ALA A 612 20.50 5.00 -42.36
N CYS A 613 20.47 5.50 -43.61
CA CYS A 613 19.45 5.13 -44.59
C CYS A 613 19.92 4.09 -45.61
N GLY A 614 18.97 3.33 -46.16
CA GLY A 614 19.25 2.32 -47.17
C GLY A 614 20.24 1.29 -46.66
N THR A 615 21.25 0.92 -47.45
CA THR A 615 22.23 -0.11 -47.05
C THR A 615 23.04 0.25 -45.81
N ALA A 616 23.10 1.54 -45.45
CA ALA A 616 23.79 2.00 -44.24
C ALA A 616 23.02 1.63 -42.96
N SER A 617 21.72 1.34 -43.03
CA SER A 617 20.92 0.91 -41.87
C SER A 617 21.24 -0.52 -41.40
N GLY A 618 21.96 -1.29 -42.20
CA GLY A 618 22.16 -2.73 -41.98
C GLY A 618 20.93 -3.59 -42.32
N ILE A 619 19.79 -2.99 -42.67
CA ILE A 619 18.56 -3.69 -43.05
C ILE A 619 18.59 -3.92 -44.57
N ALA A 620 18.21 -5.11 -45.03
CA ALA A 620 18.13 -5.40 -46.47
C ALA A 620 16.87 -4.76 -47.09
N GLN A 621 16.92 -4.47 -48.40
CA GLN A 621 15.75 -3.98 -49.12
C GLN A 621 14.54 -4.93 -48.97
N ASP A 622 13.35 -4.35 -48.76
CA ASP A 622 12.08 -5.04 -48.54
C ASP A 622 12.05 -5.95 -47.29
N LYS A 623 12.96 -5.71 -46.32
CA LYS A 623 13.07 -6.45 -45.06
C LYS A 623 12.89 -5.56 -43.85
N ALA A 624 12.56 -6.19 -42.74
CA ALA A 624 12.57 -5.59 -41.42
C ALA A 624 13.34 -6.45 -40.42
N VAL A 625 13.77 -5.85 -39.33
CA VAL A 625 14.41 -6.50 -38.20
C VAL A 625 13.55 -6.30 -36.94
N ILE A 626 13.44 -7.37 -36.16
CA ILE A 626 12.95 -7.36 -34.78
C ILE A 626 14.14 -7.81 -33.93
N GLN A 627 14.56 -7.00 -32.97
CA GLN A 627 15.75 -7.30 -32.20
C GLN A 627 15.64 -6.80 -30.75
N MET A 628 16.06 -7.63 -29.79
CA MET A 628 16.31 -7.19 -28.43
C MET A 628 17.77 -6.76 -28.30
N ILE A 629 18.00 -5.57 -27.77
CA ILE A 629 19.33 -5.02 -27.55
C ILE A 629 19.39 -4.45 -26.14
N THR A 630 20.42 -4.80 -25.38
CA THR A 630 20.69 -4.21 -24.06
C THR A 630 21.94 -3.33 -24.17
N GLN A 631 21.85 -2.09 -23.72
CA GLN A 631 22.96 -1.14 -23.64
C GLN A 631 22.95 -0.49 -22.24
N GLY A 632 24.01 -0.73 -21.46
CA GLY A 632 24.03 -0.30 -20.05
C GLY A 632 22.92 -0.98 -19.25
N GLU A 633 22.10 -0.17 -18.58
CA GLU A 633 20.94 -0.61 -17.79
C GLU A 633 19.66 -0.71 -18.65
N GLN A 634 19.65 -0.17 -19.87
CA GLN A 634 18.47 -0.13 -20.73
C GLN A 634 18.35 -1.36 -21.63
N THR A 635 17.13 -1.87 -21.77
CA THR A 635 16.77 -2.93 -22.72
C THR A 635 15.76 -2.44 -23.74
N ALA A 636 16.09 -2.55 -25.03
CA ALA A 636 15.27 -2.08 -26.13
C ALA A 636 14.80 -3.21 -27.06
N LEU A 637 13.49 -3.22 -27.36
CA LEU A 637 12.91 -3.94 -28.48
C LEU A 637 12.93 -3.03 -29.72
N VAL A 638 13.86 -3.29 -30.65
CA VAL A 638 13.96 -2.62 -31.94
C VAL A 638 13.03 -3.29 -32.95
N VAL A 639 12.11 -2.52 -33.53
CA VAL A 639 11.23 -2.91 -34.63
C VAL A 639 11.45 -1.94 -35.79
N ALA A 640 12.30 -2.33 -36.73
CA ALA A 640 12.82 -1.45 -37.76
C ALA A 640 12.71 -2.04 -39.17
N GLY A 641 12.05 -1.33 -40.09
CA GLY A 641 11.93 -1.70 -41.50
C GLY A 641 12.86 -0.91 -42.43
N TRP A 642 13.08 -1.43 -43.65
CA TRP A 642 13.68 -0.67 -44.74
C TRP A 642 12.78 0.48 -45.19
N GLU A 643 11.47 0.22 -45.33
CA GLU A 643 10.41 1.20 -45.49
C GLU A 643 9.35 1.07 -44.38
N LYS A 644 8.48 2.08 -44.22
CA LYS A 644 7.38 2.06 -43.24
C LYS A 644 6.47 0.84 -43.35
N ALA A 645 6.26 0.34 -44.58
CA ALA A 645 5.47 -0.87 -44.81
C ALA A 645 6.16 -2.12 -44.26
N ASP A 646 7.49 -2.12 -44.17
CA ASP A 646 8.28 -3.20 -43.60
C ASP A 646 8.28 -3.10 -42.06
N THR A 647 8.42 -1.88 -41.51
CA THR A 647 8.29 -1.62 -40.07
C THR A 647 6.94 -2.10 -39.56
N GLN A 648 5.85 -1.76 -40.27
CA GLN A 648 4.50 -2.20 -39.94
C GLN A 648 4.35 -3.73 -39.97
N ARG A 649 4.97 -4.42 -40.95
CA ARG A 649 4.94 -5.90 -41.00
C ARG A 649 5.66 -6.52 -39.81
N ALA A 650 6.80 -5.96 -39.39
CA ALA A 650 7.52 -6.42 -38.21
C ALA A 650 6.70 -6.19 -36.94
N ALA A 651 6.09 -5.02 -36.76
CA ALA A 651 5.21 -4.73 -35.63
C ALA A 651 4.01 -5.71 -35.56
N THR A 652 3.35 -5.97 -36.70
CA THR A 652 2.27 -6.97 -36.77
C THR A 652 2.78 -8.37 -36.43
N LYS A 653 4.04 -8.69 -36.76
CA LYS A 653 4.62 -9.99 -36.42
C LYS A 653 4.88 -10.13 -34.92
N VAL A 654 5.31 -9.07 -34.24
CA VAL A 654 5.46 -9.06 -32.77
C VAL A 654 4.10 -9.20 -32.08
N ALA A 655 3.09 -8.48 -32.57
CA ALA A 655 1.74 -8.48 -32.00
C ALA A 655 0.92 -9.76 -32.30
N ASP A 656 1.46 -10.71 -33.08
CA ASP A 656 0.78 -11.94 -33.47
C ASP A 656 1.06 -13.05 -32.43
N PRO A 657 0.06 -13.50 -31.65
CA PRO A 657 0.24 -14.52 -30.61
C PRO A 657 0.58 -15.91 -31.16
N GLU A 658 0.38 -16.15 -32.48
CA GLU A 658 0.79 -17.39 -33.14
C GLU A 658 2.22 -17.28 -33.72
N SER A 659 2.86 -16.12 -33.60
CA SER A 659 4.24 -15.93 -34.04
C SER A 659 5.22 -16.61 -33.08
N VAL A 660 6.21 -17.30 -33.65
CA VAL A 660 7.34 -17.85 -32.88
C VAL A 660 8.50 -16.90 -33.08
N LEU A 661 8.78 -16.05 -32.09
CA LEU A 661 9.96 -15.20 -32.03
C LEU A 661 11.04 -15.94 -31.23
N THR A 662 12.27 -16.01 -31.75
CA THR A 662 13.37 -16.76 -31.11
C THR A 662 14.70 -16.08 -31.36
N GLY A 663 15.58 -16.12 -30.36
CA GLY A 663 16.91 -15.55 -30.42
C GLY A 663 16.88 -14.03 -30.18
N ALA A 664 18.06 -13.41 -30.17
CA ALA A 664 18.18 -11.96 -29.94
C ALA A 664 17.71 -11.11 -31.14
N SER A 665 17.67 -11.65 -32.36
CA SER A 665 17.32 -10.91 -33.58
C SER A 665 16.62 -11.82 -34.60
N MET A 666 15.63 -11.27 -35.30
CA MET A 666 14.88 -11.92 -36.38
C MET A 666 14.71 -10.97 -37.58
N ILE A 667 14.85 -11.49 -38.79
CA ILE A 667 14.55 -10.78 -40.04
C ILE A 667 13.17 -11.20 -40.56
N VAL A 668 12.35 -10.22 -40.93
CA VAL A 668 10.98 -10.37 -41.46
C VAL A 668 10.94 -10.01 -42.94
#